data_AF-I4VQY6-F1
#
_entry.id   AF-I4VQY6-F1
#
_cell.length_a   1.000
_cell.length_b   1.000
_cell.length_c   1.000
_cell.angle_alpha   90.00
_cell.angle_beta   90.00
_cell.angle_gamma   90.00
#
_symmetry.space_group_name_H-M   'P 1'
#
loop_
_entity.id
_entity.type
_entity.pdbx_description
1 polymer ?
#
loop_
_entity_poly.entity_id
_entity_poly.type
_entity_poly.pdbx_seq_one_letter_code
_entity_poly.pdbx_strand_id
1 'polypeptide(L)'
;MIRRLEALALLLLLPSLASATVFSGEVQVAGAQEIFTPPSMSSPVVLRYYIADGAKAKPGDVLLRIDAGPAETQLRTLQAQLDQAIAKNAKEIAELELKQADAELALADAQAERDTAAVDAVIPKSLISALDYDRHQGEMQRTERALALKKQEVAQAIAAVTRRRQDSELELGKQRASLDFYRKQVAGAVVRASHAGTVVHGFDDVFGNGGRYEEGSTSFPGVKVGELVGEASGYTVRAWVLEPDRPGLRVGQPLQLHVDALPGSSLRGSITSIAGASASKDAWGDGRYFEVDIALPAGMKLPLRQGMSVRVDSDLDDPQPHAGASGGGMLAPLKADGEVFAQRSLAISPPSVDGLWQMTVSQMAGDGESVKKGDMLVAFEASEVVKNLTAKQGELAEKRRKQEQLKLDLADRAREAELATAQARAEMEKAQRKADQPKDYIARVDYQKLVVARTRAEQRLSLTAQRQQVAARERGAEQAMADEDVDALETEVGKLQESLVALTVKAPRDGIVVHEDSWQGGKVDVGTQIWRGQSVAQMPDLSTLAVRAALPERELTRVSKGQHVRVLVSGGDRSLSGVIAEIGGTVHSKSRVEAIPVVDLIIHLDQGQPRLKPGQPVQVELTATAGAKR
;
A
#
# COMPACT_ATOMS: atom_id res chain seq x y z
N MET A 1 -42.92 -17.66 88.94
CA MET A 1 -42.55 -19.06 88.65
C MET A 1 -41.81 -19.07 87.32
N ILE A 2 -40.55 -19.55 87.30
CA ILE A 2 -39.94 -20.44 86.27
C ILE A 2 -40.16 -19.99 84.80
N ARG A 3 -39.20 -19.63 83.93
CA ARG A 3 -37.79 -20.00 83.70
C ARG A 3 -37.19 -19.05 82.64
N ARG A 4 -35.86 -18.93 82.64
CA ARG A 4 -34.97 -18.31 81.63
C ARG A 4 -35.08 -18.96 80.25
N LEU A 5 -34.77 -18.23 79.17
CA LEU A 5 -33.60 -18.51 78.30
C LEU A 5 -33.40 -17.40 77.24
N GLU A 6 -32.15 -16.94 77.17
CA GLU A 6 -31.59 -16.03 76.16
C GLU A 6 -31.41 -16.75 74.80
N ALA A 7 -31.55 -16.02 73.69
CA ALA A 7 -30.85 -16.28 72.43
C ALA A 7 -30.92 -15.00 71.56
N LEU A 8 -29.86 -14.20 71.52
CA LEU A 8 -28.71 -14.29 70.61
C LEU A 8 -28.99 -13.66 69.24
N ALA A 9 -28.34 -12.53 69.02
CA ALA A 9 -28.16 -11.91 67.71
C ALA A 9 -27.47 -12.91 66.76
N LEU A 10 -28.04 -13.11 65.57
CA LEU A 10 -27.32 -13.70 64.46
C LEU A 10 -27.55 -12.86 63.21
N LEU A 11 -26.44 -12.29 62.75
CA LEU A 11 -26.23 -11.55 61.52
C LEU A 11 -26.88 -12.26 60.32
N LEU A 12 -27.62 -11.47 59.53
CA LEU A 12 -27.98 -11.77 58.15
C LEU A 12 -26.71 -11.96 57.31
N LEU A 13 -26.28 -13.21 57.14
CA LEU A 13 -25.48 -13.67 55.99
C LEU A 13 -26.45 -14.41 55.07
N LEU A 14 -27.18 -13.65 54.26
CA LEU A 14 -27.85 -14.20 53.09
C LEU A 14 -26.74 -14.61 52.11
N PRO A 15 -26.61 -15.89 51.72
CA PRO A 15 -25.82 -16.23 50.57
C PRO A 15 -26.49 -15.55 49.37
N SER A 16 -25.73 -14.75 48.61
CA SER A 16 -26.18 -14.37 47.28
C SER A 16 -26.42 -15.68 46.53
N LEU A 17 -27.67 -15.99 46.21
CA LEU A 17 -28.00 -17.02 45.24
C LEU A 17 -27.24 -16.65 43.96
N ALA A 18 -26.12 -17.31 43.71
CA ALA A 18 -25.52 -17.33 42.40
C ALA A 18 -26.55 -18.06 41.53
N SER A 19 -27.37 -17.30 40.80
CA SER A 19 -28.25 -17.91 39.80
C SER A 19 -27.35 -18.72 38.87
N ALA A 20 -27.62 -20.01 38.76
CA ALA A 20 -27.02 -20.86 37.75
C ALA A 20 -27.34 -20.25 36.38
N THR A 21 -26.32 -19.69 35.75
CA THR A 21 -26.41 -19.10 34.41
C THR A 21 -25.69 -20.02 33.44
N VAL A 22 -26.41 -20.39 32.38
CA VAL A 22 -25.91 -21.18 31.27
C VAL A 22 -25.85 -20.26 30.07
N PHE A 23 -24.69 -20.20 29.43
CA PHE A 23 -24.49 -19.33 28.29
C PHE A 23 -23.52 -19.94 27.29
N SER A 24 -23.54 -19.44 26.06
CA SER A 24 -22.77 -19.99 24.95
C SER A 24 -21.53 -19.16 24.67
N GLY A 25 -20.44 -19.84 24.33
CA GLY A 25 -19.19 -19.24 23.90
C GLY A 25 -18.54 -20.02 22.77
N GLU A 26 -17.40 -19.52 22.33
CA GLU A 26 -16.57 -20.11 21.30
C GLU A 26 -15.13 -20.22 21.80
N VAL A 27 -14.41 -21.24 21.34
CA VAL A 27 -12.97 -21.37 21.58
C VAL A 27 -12.22 -20.36 20.72
N GLN A 28 -11.38 -19.55 21.35
CA GLN A 28 -10.44 -18.64 20.70
C GLN A 28 -9.01 -19.02 21.04
N VAL A 29 -8.06 -18.61 20.20
CA VAL A 29 -6.64 -18.87 20.42
C VAL A 29 -5.97 -17.63 21.01
N ALA A 30 -5.34 -17.78 22.18
CA ALA A 30 -4.69 -16.69 22.89
C ALA A 30 -3.43 -16.23 22.16
N GLY A 31 -3.31 -14.91 21.93
CA GLY A 31 -2.15 -14.33 21.27
C GLY A 31 -2.08 -14.63 19.77
N ALA A 32 -3.20 -14.92 19.12
CA ALA A 32 -3.28 -14.91 17.66
C ALA A 32 -3.06 -13.48 17.14
N GLN A 33 -2.25 -13.33 16.09
CA GLN A 33 -2.13 -12.06 15.38
C GLN A 33 -3.29 -11.94 14.39
N GLU A 34 -4.17 -10.97 14.61
CA GLU A 34 -5.25 -10.70 13.66
C GLU A 34 -4.70 -10.10 12.36
N ILE A 35 -5.20 -10.60 11.23
CA ILE A 35 -4.88 -10.14 9.89
C ILE A 35 -6.03 -9.24 9.44
N PHE A 36 -5.79 -7.94 9.46
CA PHE A 36 -6.73 -6.95 8.96
C PHE A 36 -6.38 -6.56 7.53
N THR A 37 -7.39 -6.25 6.73
CA THR A 37 -7.22 -5.57 5.45
C THR A 37 -6.57 -4.20 5.71
N PRO A 38 -5.35 -3.94 5.20
CA PRO A 38 -4.66 -2.69 5.47
C PRO A 38 -5.38 -1.46 4.92
N PRO A 39 -5.06 -0.26 5.46
CA PRO A 39 -5.64 1.00 4.98
C PRO A 39 -5.29 1.24 3.51
N SER A 40 -6.29 1.64 2.72
CA SER A 40 -6.13 1.96 1.30
C SER A 40 -6.92 3.22 0.91
N MET A 41 -6.50 3.84 -0.20
CA MET A 41 -7.24 4.93 -0.85
C MET A 41 -8.43 4.42 -1.68
N SER A 42 -8.44 3.12 -2.03
CA SER A 42 -9.56 2.45 -2.65
C SER A 42 -10.37 1.67 -1.61
N SER A 43 -11.67 1.63 -1.79
CA SER A 43 -12.60 0.92 -0.91
C SER A 43 -13.83 0.52 -1.74
N PRO A 44 -14.10 -0.79 -1.96
CA PRO A 44 -13.34 -1.97 -1.51
C PRO A 44 -11.93 -2.14 -2.12
N VAL A 45 -11.14 -3.02 -1.50
CA VAL A 45 -9.84 -3.49 -2.02
C VAL A 45 -9.85 -4.98 -2.30
N VAL A 46 -9.05 -5.40 -3.27
CA VAL A 46 -8.84 -6.81 -3.61
C VAL A 46 -7.61 -7.34 -2.87
N LEU A 47 -7.73 -8.52 -2.27
CA LEU A 47 -6.63 -9.25 -1.65
C LEU A 47 -5.76 -9.89 -2.76
N ARG A 48 -4.75 -9.16 -3.23
CA ARG A 48 -3.88 -9.57 -4.37
C ARG A 48 -2.95 -10.72 -4.05
N TYR A 49 -2.59 -10.87 -2.78
CA TYR A 49 -1.89 -12.04 -2.29
C TYR A 49 -2.39 -12.28 -0.88
N TYR A 50 -2.86 -13.49 -0.64
CA TYR A 50 -3.18 -13.97 0.69
C TYR A 50 -2.54 -15.35 0.80
N ILE A 51 -1.62 -15.52 1.77
CA ILE A 51 -1.03 -16.82 2.06
C ILE A 51 -2.14 -17.86 2.25
N ALA A 52 -1.92 -19.11 1.84
CA ALA A 52 -2.97 -20.13 1.90
C ALA A 52 -3.41 -20.46 3.33
N ASP A 53 -4.68 -20.81 3.48
CA ASP A 53 -5.25 -21.29 4.74
C ASP A 53 -4.54 -22.56 5.23
N GLY A 54 -4.26 -22.66 6.53
CA GLY A 54 -3.49 -23.75 7.12
C GLY A 54 -1.97 -23.69 6.88
N ALA A 55 -1.47 -22.71 6.12
CA ALA A 55 -0.04 -22.57 5.86
C ALA A 55 0.72 -22.05 7.10
N LYS A 56 1.96 -22.52 7.26
CA LYS A 56 2.87 -22.01 8.30
C LYS A 56 3.60 -20.76 7.82
N ALA A 57 3.56 -19.70 8.62
CA ALA A 57 4.31 -18.47 8.39
C ALA A 57 5.39 -18.29 9.47
N LYS A 58 6.53 -17.71 9.08
CA LYS A 58 7.62 -17.28 9.97
C LYS A 58 7.55 -15.77 10.20
N PRO A 59 8.19 -15.25 11.27
CA PRO A 59 8.29 -13.81 11.47
C PRO A 59 8.89 -13.10 10.23
N GLY A 60 8.21 -12.07 9.74
CA GLY A 60 8.60 -11.30 8.55
C GLY A 60 7.97 -11.77 7.22
N ASP A 61 7.41 -12.97 7.17
CA ASP A 61 6.74 -13.48 5.98
C ASP A 61 5.51 -12.62 5.64
N VAL A 62 5.22 -12.46 4.35
CA VAL A 62 4.03 -11.74 3.91
C VAL A 62 2.81 -12.62 4.16
N LEU A 63 1.84 -12.09 4.88
CA LEU A 63 0.56 -12.77 5.11
C LEU A 63 -0.46 -12.31 4.08
N LEU A 64 -0.59 -11.00 3.92
CA LEU A 64 -1.58 -10.38 3.06
C LEU A 64 -0.97 -9.18 2.34
N ARG A 65 -1.31 -9.02 1.06
CA ARG A 65 -1.03 -7.80 0.29
C ARG A 65 -2.27 -7.41 -0.50
N ILE A 66 -2.63 -6.13 -0.39
CA ILE A 66 -3.73 -5.55 -1.15
C ILE A 66 -3.24 -4.84 -2.40
N ASP A 67 -4.18 -4.50 -3.29
CA ASP A 67 -3.89 -3.64 -4.43
C ASP A 67 -3.61 -2.20 -3.99
N ALA A 68 -2.33 -1.81 -3.99
CA ALA A 68 -1.89 -0.44 -3.75
C ALA A 68 -1.86 0.42 -5.03
N GLY A 69 -2.40 -0.07 -6.15
CA GLY A 69 -2.29 0.55 -7.47
C GLY A 69 -2.52 2.07 -7.49
N PRO A 70 -3.61 2.61 -6.89
CA PRO A 70 -3.82 4.05 -6.83
C PRO A 70 -2.70 4.81 -6.08
N ALA A 71 -2.23 4.27 -4.95
CA ALA A 71 -1.16 4.88 -4.17
C ALA A 71 0.21 4.76 -4.88
N GLU A 72 0.48 3.65 -5.56
CA GLU A 72 1.68 3.45 -6.38
C GLU A 72 1.71 4.38 -7.60
N THR A 73 0.58 4.53 -8.29
CA THR A 73 0.47 5.49 -9.41
C THR A 73 0.65 6.91 -8.91
N GLN A 74 0.01 7.30 -7.80
CA GLN A 74 0.21 8.63 -7.21
C GLN A 74 1.66 8.87 -6.76
N LEU A 75 2.32 7.87 -6.18
CA LEU A 75 3.72 7.93 -5.80
C LEU A 75 4.62 8.20 -7.03
N ARG A 76 4.39 7.48 -8.13
CA ARG A 76 5.12 7.68 -9.39
C ARG A 76 4.88 9.07 -9.99
N THR A 77 3.63 9.53 -9.99
CA THR A 77 3.28 10.88 -10.49
C THR A 77 3.96 11.97 -9.65
N LEU A 78 3.89 11.86 -8.32
CA LEU A 78 4.55 12.82 -7.43
C LEU A 78 6.07 12.79 -7.56
N GLN A 79 6.66 11.63 -7.88
CA GLN A 79 8.11 11.50 -8.07
C GLN A 79 8.52 12.25 -9.34
N ALA A 80 7.85 12.01 -10.46
CA ALA A 80 8.08 12.76 -11.70
C ALA A 80 7.85 14.27 -11.52
N GLN A 81 6.82 14.67 -10.78
CA GLN A 81 6.58 16.08 -10.46
C GLN A 81 7.67 16.69 -9.59
N LEU A 82 8.26 15.92 -8.66
CA LEU A 82 9.38 16.37 -7.85
C LEU A 82 10.63 16.57 -8.72
N ASP A 83 10.95 15.59 -9.58
CA ASP A 83 12.13 15.65 -10.45
C ASP A 83 12.02 16.84 -11.43
N GLN A 84 10.85 17.04 -12.03
CA GLN A 84 10.54 18.22 -12.85
C GLN A 84 10.64 19.54 -12.05
N ALA A 85 10.12 19.58 -10.81
CA ALA A 85 10.19 20.76 -9.96
C ALA A 85 11.65 21.08 -9.56
N ILE A 86 12.48 20.07 -9.30
CA ILE A 86 13.91 20.25 -9.02
C ILE A 86 14.61 20.88 -10.21
N ALA A 87 14.42 20.33 -11.42
CA ALA A 87 15.04 20.85 -12.64
C ALA A 87 14.58 22.29 -12.94
N LYS A 88 13.27 22.55 -12.84
CA LYS A 88 12.69 23.89 -13.02
C LYS A 88 13.24 24.90 -12.00
N ASN A 89 13.27 24.53 -10.72
CA ASN A 89 13.75 25.43 -9.67
C ASN A 89 15.25 25.70 -9.82
N ALA A 90 16.04 24.70 -10.23
CA ALA A 90 17.46 24.88 -10.52
C ALA A 90 17.68 25.88 -11.68
N LYS A 91 16.88 25.78 -12.76
CA LYS A 91 16.91 26.72 -13.88
C LYS A 91 16.58 28.14 -13.42
N GLU A 92 15.45 28.33 -12.74
CA GLU A 92 15.02 29.66 -12.27
C GLU A 92 16.04 30.31 -11.31
N ILE A 93 16.63 29.53 -10.41
CA ILE A 93 17.69 30.03 -9.51
C ILE A 93 18.92 30.44 -10.33
N ALA A 94 19.35 29.63 -11.28
CA ALA A 94 20.52 29.93 -12.11
C ALA A 94 20.32 31.16 -13.01
N GLU A 95 19.11 31.37 -13.54
CA GLU A 95 18.75 32.59 -14.27
C GLU A 95 18.84 33.85 -13.38
N LEU A 96 18.38 33.76 -12.13
CA LEU A 96 18.49 34.86 -11.16
C LEU A 96 19.94 35.11 -10.75
N GLU A 97 20.76 34.06 -10.59
CA GLU A 97 22.19 34.19 -10.36
C GLU A 97 22.90 34.87 -11.53
N LEU A 98 22.51 34.57 -12.77
CA LEU A 98 23.08 35.24 -13.94
C LEU A 98 22.73 36.73 -13.95
N LYS A 99 21.48 37.08 -13.62
CA LYS A 99 21.05 38.48 -13.43
C LYS A 99 21.81 39.17 -12.31
N GLN A 100 22.11 38.47 -11.23
CA GLN A 100 22.97 38.99 -10.15
C GLN A 100 24.38 39.28 -10.67
N ALA A 101 24.99 38.34 -11.40
CA ALA A 101 26.32 38.53 -11.97
C ALA A 101 26.37 39.69 -12.99
N ASP A 102 25.32 39.86 -13.80
CA ASP A 102 25.18 41.00 -14.71
C ASP A 102 25.09 42.34 -13.95
N ALA A 103 24.32 42.37 -12.85
CA ALA A 103 24.19 43.56 -12.00
C ALA A 103 25.51 43.90 -11.29
N GLU A 104 26.27 42.90 -10.83
CA GLU A 104 27.59 43.08 -10.22
C GLU A 104 28.60 43.67 -11.21
N LEU A 105 28.56 43.20 -12.47
CA LEU A 105 29.40 43.74 -13.54
C LEU A 105 29.05 45.20 -13.86
N ALA A 106 27.76 45.53 -13.93
CA ALA A 106 27.29 46.91 -14.12
C ALA A 106 27.65 47.83 -12.94
N LEU A 107 27.63 47.30 -11.70
CA LEU A 107 28.08 48.02 -10.52
C LEU A 107 29.57 48.33 -10.57
N ALA A 108 30.41 47.37 -10.98
CA ALA A 108 31.84 47.58 -11.13
C ALA A 108 32.17 48.64 -12.19
N ASP A 109 31.44 48.65 -13.32
CA ASP A 109 31.59 49.68 -14.34
C ASP A 109 31.19 51.07 -13.79
N ALA A 110 30.07 51.19 -13.08
CA ALA A 110 29.65 52.45 -12.46
C ALA A 110 30.63 52.94 -11.38
N GLN A 111 31.22 52.02 -10.62
CA GLN A 111 32.26 52.34 -9.63
C GLN A 111 33.51 52.91 -10.31
N ALA A 112 33.95 52.30 -11.42
CA ALA A 112 35.10 52.79 -12.17
C ALA A 112 34.84 54.15 -12.86
N GLU A 113 33.63 54.40 -13.35
CA GLU A 113 33.24 55.71 -13.88
C GLU A 113 33.28 56.79 -12.80
N ARG A 114 32.74 56.49 -11.60
CA ARG A 114 32.80 57.38 -10.45
C ARG A 114 34.25 57.65 -10.02
N ASP A 115 35.09 56.63 -9.96
CA ASP A 115 36.49 56.79 -9.54
C ASP A 115 37.31 57.60 -10.57
N THR A 116 36.97 57.48 -11.86
CA THR A 116 37.55 58.32 -12.91
C THR A 116 37.11 59.77 -12.75
N ALA A 117 35.81 60.02 -12.53
CA ALA A 117 35.27 61.37 -12.29
C ALA A 117 35.84 61.99 -10.99
N ALA A 118 36.11 61.18 -9.97
CA ALA A 118 36.72 61.64 -8.72
C ALA A 118 38.16 62.14 -8.92
N VAL A 119 38.94 61.52 -9.81
CA VAL A 119 40.29 62.00 -10.17
C VAL A 119 40.23 63.39 -10.78
N ASP A 120 39.24 63.64 -11.65
CA ASP A 120 39.05 64.96 -12.29
C ASP A 120 38.49 66.02 -11.33
N ALA A 121 37.58 65.64 -10.43
CA ALA A 121 36.97 66.56 -9.47
C ALA A 121 37.94 67.06 -8.38
N VAL A 122 39.07 66.37 -8.16
CA VAL A 122 40.12 66.79 -7.21
C VAL A 122 40.94 67.97 -7.74
N ILE A 123 40.92 68.25 -9.05
CA ILE A 123 41.73 69.31 -9.66
C ILE A 123 41.30 70.68 -9.10
N PRO A 124 42.20 71.43 -8.44
CA PRO A 124 41.87 72.73 -7.86
C PRO A 124 41.40 73.75 -8.91
N LYS A 125 40.44 74.59 -8.53
CA LYS A 125 39.92 75.69 -9.37
C LYS A 125 40.99 76.68 -9.85
N SER A 126 42.15 76.73 -9.19
CA SER A 126 43.29 77.55 -9.62
C SER A 126 44.03 77.00 -10.84
N LEU A 127 43.87 75.73 -11.18
CA LEU A 127 44.59 75.05 -12.27
C LEU A 127 43.74 74.85 -13.54
N ILE A 128 42.43 75.09 -13.47
CA ILE A 128 41.47 74.88 -14.57
C ILE A 128 40.46 76.03 -14.64
N SER A 129 39.70 76.11 -15.74
CA SER A 129 38.66 77.13 -15.87
C SER A 129 37.54 76.90 -14.84
N ALA A 130 36.84 77.97 -14.44
CA ALA A 130 35.70 77.85 -13.52
C ALA A 130 34.60 76.94 -14.09
N LEU A 131 34.37 76.99 -15.41
CA LEU A 131 33.40 76.14 -16.09
C LEU A 131 33.80 74.66 -16.05
N ASP A 132 35.08 74.34 -16.28
CA ASP A 132 35.58 72.96 -16.23
C ASP A 132 35.54 72.40 -14.81
N TYR A 133 35.88 73.22 -13.82
CA TYR A 133 35.74 72.85 -12.42
C TYR A 133 34.29 72.49 -12.09
N ASP A 134 33.34 73.37 -12.41
CA ASP A 134 31.92 73.14 -12.14
C ASP A 134 31.40 71.90 -12.91
N ARG A 135 31.88 71.68 -14.15
CA ARG A 135 31.57 70.47 -14.94
C ARG A 135 32.08 69.19 -14.28
N HIS A 136 33.32 69.17 -13.79
CA HIS A 136 33.89 68.00 -13.10
C HIS A 136 33.16 67.71 -11.79
N GLN A 137 32.78 68.74 -11.02
CA GLN A 137 31.94 68.55 -9.83
C GLN A 137 30.56 67.97 -10.20
N GLY A 138 29.94 68.48 -11.27
CA GLY A 138 28.66 67.96 -11.76
C GLY A 138 28.71 66.50 -12.20
N GLU A 139 29.77 66.10 -12.93
CA GLU A 139 29.94 64.71 -13.38
C GLU A 139 30.23 63.76 -12.20
N MET A 140 30.99 64.19 -11.21
CA MET A 140 31.21 63.43 -9.97
C MET A 140 29.88 63.17 -9.25
N GLN A 141 29.05 64.19 -9.06
CA GLN A 141 27.73 64.00 -8.44
C GLN A 141 26.81 63.09 -9.27
N ARG A 142 26.85 63.19 -10.60
CA ARG A 142 26.08 62.32 -11.50
C ARG A 142 26.50 60.85 -11.35
N THR A 143 27.80 60.58 -11.40
CA THR A 143 28.35 59.22 -11.27
C THR A 143 28.13 58.64 -9.88
N GLU A 144 28.17 59.45 -8.82
CA GLU A 144 27.82 59.00 -7.46
C GLU A 144 26.36 58.56 -7.34
N ARG A 145 25.42 59.31 -7.93
CA ARG A 145 24.00 58.91 -7.97
C ARG A 145 23.80 57.65 -8.80
N ALA A 146 24.48 57.52 -9.94
CA ALA A 146 24.42 56.33 -10.78
C ALA A 146 24.95 55.08 -10.04
N LEU A 147 26.08 55.21 -9.34
CA LEU A 147 26.67 54.16 -8.50
C LEU A 147 25.71 53.75 -7.38
N ALA A 148 25.07 54.69 -6.70
CA ALA A 148 24.09 54.40 -5.65
C ALA A 148 22.91 53.57 -6.19
N LEU A 149 22.44 53.89 -7.40
CA LEU A 149 21.38 53.15 -8.09
C LEU A 149 21.81 51.72 -8.43
N LYS A 150 23.02 51.53 -8.96
CA LYS A 150 23.58 50.19 -9.25
C LYS A 150 23.81 49.35 -7.99
N LYS A 151 24.20 49.97 -6.87
CA LYS A 151 24.30 49.27 -5.57
C LYS A 151 22.92 48.75 -5.13
N GLN A 152 21.87 49.53 -5.33
CA GLN A 152 20.50 49.11 -5.02
C GLN A 152 20.04 47.96 -5.93
N GLU A 153 20.34 48.01 -7.25
CA GLU A 153 20.02 46.93 -8.19
C GLU A 153 20.68 45.59 -7.79
N VAL A 154 21.97 45.60 -7.42
CA VAL A 154 22.66 44.39 -6.94
C VAL A 154 22.03 43.86 -5.66
N ALA A 155 21.71 44.74 -4.69
CA ALA A 155 21.05 44.32 -3.45
C ALA A 155 19.69 43.67 -3.72
N GLN A 156 18.92 44.18 -4.70
CA GLN A 156 17.66 43.57 -5.13
C GLN A 156 17.86 42.21 -5.79
N ALA A 157 18.90 42.06 -6.64
CA ALA A 157 19.22 40.78 -7.29
C ALA A 157 19.61 39.70 -6.27
N ILE A 158 20.47 40.03 -5.29
CA ILE A 158 20.86 39.12 -4.20
C ILE A 158 19.64 38.69 -3.37
N ALA A 159 18.76 39.64 -3.04
CA ALA A 159 17.54 39.36 -2.30
C ALA A 159 16.58 38.45 -3.10
N ALA A 160 16.50 38.62 -4.42
CA ALA A 160 15.69 37.79 -5.29
C ALA A 160 16.18 36.33 -5.34
N VAL A 161 17.50 36.11 -5.50
CA VAL A 161 18.11 34.76 -5.46
C VAL A 161 17.84 34.11 -4.11
N THR A 162 18.07 34.84 -3.01
CA THR A 162 17.89 34.32 -1.64
C THR A 162 16.43 33.91 -1.41
N ARG A 163 15.48 34.76 -1.78
CA ARG A 163 14.04 34.47 -1.67
C ARG A 163 13.67 33.24 -2.50
N ARG A 164 14.12 33.17 -3.75
CA ARG A 164 13.77 32.05 -4.63
C ARG A 164 14.29 30.71 -4.12
N ARG A 165 15.50 30.69 -3.54
CA ARG A 165 16.07 29.49 -2.89
C ARG A 165 15.23 29.04 -1.69
N GLN A 166 14.84 29.97 -0.82
CA GLN A 166 13.96 29.65 0.32
C GLN A 166 12.61 29.11 -0.13
N ASP A 167 11.97 29.76 -1.12
CA ASP A 167 10.69 29.31 -1.66
C ASP A 167 10.81 27.90 -2.29
N SER A 168 11.90 27.65 -3.03
CA SER A 168 12.19 26.34 -3.62
C SER A 168 12.36 25.25 -2.56
N GLU A 169 13.10 25.51 -1.49
CA GLU A 169 13.30 24.56 -0.40
C GLU A 169 11.99 24.17 0.28
N LEU A 170 11.10 25.14 0.52
CA LEU A 170 9.78 24.90 1.09
C LEU A 170 8.87 24.10 0.15
N GLU A 171 8.86 24.42 -1.14
CA GLU A 171 8.10 23.72 -2.17
C GLU A 171 8.53 22.26 -2.29
N LEU A 172 9.84 22.02 -2.45
CA LEU A 172 10.42 20.68 -2.52
C LEU A 172 10.21 19.90 -1.21
N GLY A 173 10.28 20.57 -0.06
CA GLY A 173 9.97 19.99 1.24
C GLY A 173 8.53 19.48 1.32
N LYS A 174 7.55 20.26 0.84
CA LYS A 174 6.15 19.85 0.75
C LYS A 174 5.95 18.63 -0.16
N GLN A 175 6.58 18.62 -1.35
CA GLN A 175 6.48 17.49 -2.28
C GLN A 175 7.11 16.22 -1.70
N ARG A 176 8.28 16.33 -1.06
CA ARG A 176 8.96 15.21 -0.38
C ARG A 176 8.12 14.63 0.76
N ALA A 177 7.44 15.48 1.54
CA ALA A 177 6.54 15.03 2.58
C ALA A 177 5.33 14.25 2.01
N SER A 178 4.75 14.73 0.90
CA SER A 178 3.69 14.00 0.19
C SER A 178 4.18 12.65 -0.35
N LEU A 179 5.38 12.60 -0.94
CA LEU A 179 6.00 11.35 -1.40
C LEU A 179 6.21 10.36 -0.26
N ASP A 180 6.72 10.81 0.88
CA ASP A 180 6.91 9.96 2.05
C ASP A 180 5.58 9.41 2.58
N PHE A 181 4.52 10.22 2.58
CA PHE A 181 3.16 9.77 2.92
C PHE A 181 2.69 8.62 2.02
N TYR A 182 2.74 8.79 0.70
CA TYR A 182 2.31 7.74 -0.23
C TYR A 182 3.25 6.52 -0.21
N ARG A 183 4.55 6.72 0.00
CA ARG A 183 5.51 5.61 0.16
C ARG A 183 5.16 4.77 1.38
N LYS A 184 4.83 5.40 2.50
CA LYS A 184 4.37 4.72 3.72
C LYS A 184 3.02 4.02 3.50
N GLN A 185 2.14 4.60 2.70
CA GLN A 185 0.86 3.97 2.36
C GLN A 185 1.03 2.71 1.52
N VAL A 186 1.89 2.74 0.50
CA VAL A 186 2.25 1.55 -0.30
C VAL A 186 2.93 0.49 0.57
N ALA A 187 3.85 0.89 1.44
CA ALA A 187 4.49 -0.04 2.38
C ALA A 187 3.47 -0.65 3.37
N GLY A 188 2.47 0.13 3.79
CA GLY A 188 1.37 -0.30 4.64
C GLY A 188 0.37 -1.24 3.98
N ALA A 189 0.39 -1.38 2.65
CA ALA A 189 -0.47 -2.30 1.91
C ALA A 189 -0.08 -3.78 2.07
N VAL A 190 1.01 -4.07 2.81
CA VAL A 190 1.52 -5.42 3.06
C VAL A 190 1.47 -5.72 4.56
N VAL A 191 0.71 -6.74 4.93
CA VAL A 191 0.68 -7.29 6.29
C VAL A 191 1.73 -8.40 6.39
N ARG A 192 2.58 -8.33 7.41
CA ARG A 192 3.62 -9.33 7.69
C ARG A 192 3.38 -10.04 9.02
N ALA A 193 3.85 -11.27 9.10
CA ALA A 193 3.82 -12.07 10.32
C ALA A 193 4.77 -11.48 11.38
N SER A 194 4.26 -11.30 12.60
CA SER A 194 5.02 -10.81 13.76
C SER A 194 5.71 -11.95 14.53
N HIS A 195 5.12 -13.14 14.50
CA HIS A 195 5.65 -14.36 15.10
C HIS A 195 5.44 -15.56 14.16
N ALA A 196 5.99 -16.73 14.51
CA ALA A 196 5.69 -17.97 13.78
C ALA A 196 4.29 -18.47 14.13
N GLY A 197 3.59 -19.07 13.17
CA GLY A 197 2.25 -19.62 13.39
C GLY A 197 1.63 -20.26 12.15
N THR A 198 0.41 -20.75 12.29
CA THR A 198 -0.44 -21.26 11.22
C THR A 198 -1.51 -20.23 10.89
N VAL A 199 -1.69 -19.95 9.60
CA VAL A 199 -2.68 -18.97 9.14
C VAL A 199 -4.06 -19.60 9.08
N VAL A 200 -5.05 -18.87 9.58
CA VAL A 200 -6.46 -19.21 9.56
C VAL A 200 -7.21 -18.08 8.86
N HIS A 201 -7.96 -18.43 7.81
CA HIS A 201 -8.74 -17.45 7.05
C HIS A 201 -10.09 -17.20 7.74
N GLY A 202 -10.51 -15.94 7.70
CA GLY A 202 -11.84 -15.51 8.11
C GLY A 202 -12.88 -15.72 7.01
N PHE A 203 -14.14 -15.45 7.36
CA PHE A 203 -15.28 -15.58 6.46
C PHE A 203 -15.92 -14.21 6.23
N ASP A 204 -16.37 -13.95 5.01
CA ASP A 204 -16.91 -12.66 4.58
C ASP A 204 -18.33 -12.44 5.09
N ASP A 205 -18.44 -11.60 6.10
CA ASP A 205 -19.69 -11.10 6.69
C ASP A 205 -20.13 -9.74 6.10
N VAL A 206 -19.34 -9.13 5.19
CA VAL A 206 -19.62 -7.79 4.66
C VAL A 206 -20.12 -7.76 3.21
N PHE A 207 -19.49 -8.48 2.27
CA PHE A 207 -19.78 -8.34 0.82
C PHE A 207 -20.61 -9.45 0.17
N GLY A 208 -20.58 -10.68 0.69
CA GLY A 208 -21.11 -11.86 -0.03
C GLY A 208 -21.99 -12.84 0.77
N ASN A 209 -22.05 -14.09 0.29
CA ASN A 209 -22.89 -15.16 0.83
C ASN A 209 -22.30 -15.85 2.09
N GLY A 210 -21.27 -15.28 2.73
CA GLY A 210 -20.57 -15.92 3.87
C GLY A 210 -19.37 -16.78 3.47
N GLY A 211 -18.81 -16.61 2.28
CA GLY A 211 -17.66 -17.39 1.80
C GLY A 211 -16.35 -17.01 2.53
N ARG A 212 -15.37 -17.92 2.54
CA ARG A 212 -14.05 -17.68 3.12
C ARG A 212 -13.28 -16.62 2.33
N TYR A 213 -12.55 -15.72 3.00
CA TYR A 213 -11.64 -14.80 2.31
C TYR A 213 -10.50 -15.60 1.68
N GLU A 214 -10.28 -15.44 0.38
CA GLU A 214 -9.20 -16.10 -0.36
C GLU A 214 -8.46 -15.06 -1.22
N GLU A 215 -7.36 -15.46 -1.84
CA GLU A 215 -6.69 -14.61 -2.82
C GLU A 215 -7.67 -14.26 -3.96
N GLY A 216 -7.82 -12.97 -4.25
CA GLY A 216 -8.82 -12.45 -5.19
C GLY A 216 -10.14 -11.98 -4.55
N SER A 217 -10.40 -12.28 -3.27
CA SER A 217 -11.57 -11.73 -2.56
C SER A 217 -11.49 -10.22 -2.39
N THR A 218 -12.65 -9.57 -2.25
CA THR A 218 -12.76 -8.15 -1.91
C THR A 218 -13.04 -7.96 -0.42
N SER A 219 -12.42 -6.95 0.19
CA SER A 219 -12.62 -6.60 1.59
C SER A 219 -12.56 -5.08 1.77
N PHE A 220 -13.15 -4.56 2.84
CA PHE A 220 -13.00 -3.16 3.21
C PHE A 220 -11.75 -2.96 4.08
N PRO A 221 -11.06 -1.82 3.94
CA PRO A 221 -9.99 -1.46 4.88
C PRO A 221 -10.46 -1.52 6.34
N GLY A 222 -9.67 -2.17 7.19
CA GLY A 222 -9.98 -2.35 8.62
C GLY A 222 -10.82 -3.59 8.95
N VAL A 223 -11.31 -4.34 7.96
CA VAL A 223 -12.00 -5.62 8.20
C VAL A 223 -10.99 -6.72 8.53
N LYS A 224 -11.32 -7.59 9.49
CA LYS A 224 -10.54 -8.78 9.83
C LYS A 224 -10.77 -9.86 8.76
N VAL A 225 -9.74 -10.22 8.02
CA VAL A 225 -9.82 -11.25 6.97
C VAL A 225 -9.25 -12.60 7.40
N GLY A 226 -8.56 -12.65 8.55
CA GLY A 226 -8.11 -13.88 9.19
C GLY A 226 -7.20 -13.62 10.37
N GLU A 227 -6.40 -14.62 10.73
CA GLU A 227 -5.44 -14.52 11.83
C GLU A 227 -4.29 -15.52 11.68
N LEU A 228 -3.18 -15.23 12.36
CA LEU A 228 -2.02 -16.09 12.47
C LEU A 228 -1.94 -16.64 13.89
N VAL A 229 -2.16 -17.94 14.02
CA VAL A 229 -2.22 -18.66 15.29
C VAL A 229 -0.84 -19.23 15.65
N GLY A 230 -0.27 -18.83 16.79
CA GLY A 230 1.05 -19.30 17.23
C GLY A 230 1.06 -20.76 17.71
N GLU A 231 2.18 -21.47 17.51
CA GLU A 231 2.33 -22.87 17.98
C GLU A 231 2.35 -23.00 19.52
N ALA A 232 2.65 -21.91 20.23
CA ALA A 232 2.65 -21.84 21.70
C ALA A 232 1.38 -21.18 22.29
N SER A 233 0.41 -20.84 21.43
CA SER A 233 -0.81 -20.15 21.85
C SER A 233 -1.72 -21.10 22.65
N GLY A 234 -2.08 -20.70 23.87
CA GLY A 234 -3.08 -21.40 24.67
C GLY A 234 -4.49 -21.15 24.13
N TYR A 235 -5.44 -22.05 24.39
CA TYR A 235 -6.84 -21.79 24.08
C TYR A 235 -7.50 -20.97 25.20
N THR A 236 -8.43 -20.12 24.83
CA THR A 236 -9.33 -19.37 25.73
C THR A 236 -10.75 -19.54 25.22
N VAL A 237 -11.76 -19.28 26.06
CA VAL A 237 -13.16 -19.29 25.61
C VAL A 237 -13.70 -17.88 25.73
N ARG A 238 -14.23 -17.34 24.63
CA ARG A 238 -15.00 -16.09 24.66
C ARG A 238 -16.47 -16.47 24.68
N ALA A 239 -17.19 -15.99 25.67
CA ALA A 239 -18.59 -16.31 25.87
C ALA A 239 -19.45 -15.06 25.89
N TRP A 240 -20.72 -15.19 25.49
CA TRP A 240 -21.68 -14.09 25.44
C TRP A 240 -22.79 -14.35 26.45
N VAL A 241 -22.93 -13.43 27.39
CA VAL A 241 -23.89 -13.53 28.49
C VAL A 241 -24.98 -12.48 28.30
N LEU A 242 -26.24 -12.87 28.39
CA LEU A 242 -27.36 -11.93 28.29
C LEU A 242 -27.33 -10.90 29.43
N GLU A 243 -27.79 -9.67 29.15
CA GLU A 243 -27.86 -8.58 30.13
C GLU A 243 -28.49 -8.96 31.49
N PRO A 244 -29.59 -9.76 31.57
CA PRO A 244 -30.17 -10.18 32.85
C PRO A 244 -29.27 -11.14 33.67
N ASP A 245 -28.42 -11.92 33.00
CA ASP A 245 -27.57 -12.94 33.62
C ASP A 245 -26.21 -12.37 34.07
N ARG A 246 -25.81 -11.23 33.48
CA ARG A 246 -24.55 -10.53 33.77
C ARG A 246 -24.33 -10.24 35.26
N PRO A 247 -25.30 -9.74 36.07
CA PRO A 247 -25.06 -9.40 37.48
C PRO A 247 -24.59 -10.56 38.36
N GLY A 248 -24.91 -11.80 37.95
CA GLY A 248 -24.54 -13.04 38.64
C GLY A 248 -23.08 -13.45 38.47
N LEU A 249 -22.34 -12.85 37.52
CA LEU A 249 -20.97 -13.26 37.18
C LEU A 249 -19.89 -12.32 37.78
N ARG A 250 -18.79 -12.91 38.24
CA ARG A 250 -17.62 -12.20 38.81
C ARG A 250 -16.31 -12.66 38.15
N VAL A 251 -15.36 -11.74 38.01
CA VAL A 251 -14.00 -12.08 37.57
C VAL A 251 -13.35 -13.02 38.60
N GLY A 252 -12.69 -14.07 38.12
CA GLY A 252 -12.09 -15.15 38.92
C GLY A 252 -13.04 -16.30 39.27
N GLN A 253 -14.33 -16.19 38.94
CA GLN A 253 -15.31 -17.25 39.21
C GLN A 253 -14.96 -18.53 38.41
N PRO A 254 -14.96 -19.70 39.06
CA PRO A 254 -14.78 -20.98 38.37
C PRO A 254 -16.05 -21.34 37.60
N LEU A 255 -15.87 -21.86 36.39
CA LEU A 255 -16.93 -22.25 35.47
C LEU A 255 -16.68 -23.67 34.95
N GLN A 256 -17.75 -24.40 34.67
CA GLN A 256 -17.67 -25.66 33.95
C GLN A 256 -17.97 -25.42 32.46
N LEU A 257 -17.11 -25.94 31.59
CA LEU A 257 -17.14 -25.73 30.16
C LEU A 257 -17.35 -27.08 29.47
N HIS A 258 -18.34 -27.13 28.58
CA HIS A 258 -18.67 -28.30 27.79
C HIS A 258 -18.52 -27.95 26.31
N VAL A 259 -17.64 -28.67 25.62
CA VAL A 259 -17.39 -28.45 24.19
C VAL A 259 -18.33 -29.36 23.41
N ASP A 260 -19.17 -28.78 22.54
CA ASP A 260 -20.19 -29.54 21.82
C ASP A 260 -19.59 -30.55 20.83
N ALA A 261 -18.43 -30.25 20.26
CA ALA A 261 -17.66 -31.17 19.43
C ALA A 261 -17.13 -32.41 20.20
N LEU A 262 -17.00 -32.34 21.52
CA LEU A 262 -16.35 -33.36 22.36
C LEU A 262 -17.30 -33.84 23.47
N PRO A 263 -18.35 -34.60 23.12
CA PRO A 263 -19.33 -35.08 24.10
C PRO A 263 -18.67 -35.91 25.21
N GLY A 264 -18.97 -35.58 26.47
CA GLY A 264 -18.45 -36.26 27.66
C GLY A 264 -17.12 -35.71 28.21
N SER A 265 -16.50 -34.72 27.55
CA SER A 265 -15.35 -33.99 28.10
C SER A 265 -15.83 -32.69 28.76
N SER A 266 -15.56 -32.52 30.05
CA SER A 266 -15.81 -31.25 30.75
C SER A 266 -14.52 -30.61 31.19
N LEU A 267 -14.47 -29.29 31.08
CA LEU A 267 -13.32 -28.47 31.41
C LEU A 267 -13.68 -27.50 32.52
N ARG A 268 -12.72 -27.23 33.41
CA ARG A 268 -12.86 -26.15 34.38
C ARG A 268 -12.10 -24.95 33.87
N GLY A 269 -12.79 -23.82 33.72
CA GLY A 269 -12.20 -22.53 33.37
C GLY A 269 -12.43 -21.51 34.48
N SER A 270 -11.77 -20.37 34.39
CA SER A 270 -12.01 -19.23 35.29
C SER A 270 -12.23 -17.96 34.48
N ILE A 271 -13.20 -17.14 34.89
CA ILE A 271 -13.45 -15.84 34.24
C ILE A 271 -12.24 -14.93 34.41
N THR A 272 -11.66 -14.46 33.31
CA THR A 272 -10.52 -13.54 33.30
C THR A 272 -11.00 -12.09 33.24
N SER A 273 -11.98 -11.81 32.39
CA SER A 273 -12.53 -10.48 32.16
C SER A 273 -13.99 -10.55 31.76
N ILE A 274 -14.72 -9.47 32.08
CA ILE A 274 -16.08 -9.27 31.60
C ILE A 274 -16.14 -7.85 31.04
N ALA A 275 -16.62 -7.68 29.81
CA ALA A 275 -16.78 -6.40 29.16
C ALA A 275 -17.66 -5.45 29.99
N GLY A 276 -17.32 -4.16 29.98
CA GLY A 276 -18.09 -3.12 30.68
C GLY A 276 -19.31 -2.62 29.92
N ALA A 277 -19.39 -2.89 28.62
CA ALA A 277 -20.49 -2.51 27.73
C ALA A 277 -21.10 -3.75 27.07
N SER A 278 -22.40 -3.70 26.81
CA SER A 278 -23.12 -4.74 26.06
C SER A 278 -22.94 -4.55 24.55
N ALA A 279 -22.80 -5.65 23.80
CA ALA A 279 -22.82 -5.72 22.35
C ALA A 279 -24.10 -6.41 21.85
N SER A 280 -24.57 -6.06 20.65
CA SER A 280 -25.60 -6.86 19.96
C SER A 280 -24.96 -8.01 19.21
N LYS A 281 -25.67 -9.12 19.08
CA LYS A 281 -25.27 -10.26 18.26
C LYS A 281 -26.42 -10.64 17.36
N ASP A 282 -26.50 -9.97 16.22
CA ASP A 282 -27.68 -9.98 15.34
C ASP A 282 -28.06 -11.39 14.86
N ALA A 283 -27.08 -12.30 14.73
CA ALA A 283 -27.31 -13.72 14.42
C ALA A 283 -28.13 -14.47 15.50
N TRP A 284 -28.17 -13.96 16.74
CA TRP A 284 -28.83 -14.55 17.90
C TRP A 284 -30.06 -13.72 18.35
N GLY A 285 -30.50 -12.75 17.54
CA GLY A 285 -31.66 -11.89 17.78
C GLY A 285 -31.32 -10.55 18.47
N ASP A 286 -32.35 -9.81 18.87
CA ASP A 286 -32.26 -8.43 19.42
C ASP A 286 -31.70 -8.34 20.86
N GLY A 287 -31.10 -9.41 21.36
CA GLY A 287 -30.53 -9.48 22.70
C GLY A 287 -29.26 -8.64 22.84
N ARG A 288 -29.08 -8.06 24.03
CA ARG A 288 -27.82 -7.42 24.45
C ARG A 288 -26.99 -8.41 25.25
N TYR A 289 -25.74 -8.57 24.82
CA TYR A 289 -24.81 -9.54 25.39
C TYR A 289 -23.57 -8.86 25.94
N PHE A 290 -23.05 -9.33 27.06
CA PHE A 290 -21.74 -8.95 27.59
C PHE A 290 -20.72 -10.03 27.22
N GLU A 291 -19.59 -9.61 26.68
CA GLU A 291 -18.48 -10.52 26.37
C GLU A 291 -17.74 -10.90 27.66
N VAL A 292 -17.48 -12.19 27.82
CA VAL A 292 -16.78 -12.78 28.96
C VAL A 292 -15.63 -13.61 28.43
N ASP A 293 -14.39 -13.27 28.81
CA ASP A 293 -13.22 -14.08 28.47
C ASP A 293 -12.91 -15.05 29.60
N ILE A 294 -12.73 -16.33 29.27
CA ILE A 294 -12.53 -17.42 30.22
C ILE A 294 -11.19 -18.07 29.90
N ALA A 295 -10.30 -18.10 30.90
CA ALA A 295 -9.04 -18.81 30.80
C ALA A 295 -9.24 -20.31 30.94
N LEU A 296 -8.60 -21.08 30.06
CA LEU A 296 -8.47 -22.53 30.17
C LEU A 296 -7.14 -22.90 30.85
N PRO A 297 -7.10 -24.00 31.62
CA PRO A 297 -5.87 -24.45 32.27
C PRO A 297 -4.81 -24.88 31.24
N ALA A 298 -3.56 -24.47 31.46
CA ALA A 298 -2.44 -24.78 30.57
C ALA A 298 -2.08 -26.28 30.58
N GLY A 299 -1.67 -26.83 29.43
CA GLY A 299 -1.19 -28.22 29.30
C GLY A 299 -2.27 -29.27 28.99
N MET A 300 -3.45 -28.84 28.55
CA MET A 300 -4.56 -29.71 28.20
C MET A 300 -4.31 -30.50 26.90
N LYS A 301 -4.60 -31.81 26.91
CA LYS A 301 -4.48 -32.70 25.73
C LYS A 301 -5.82 -32.93 25.02
N LEU A 302 -6.69 -31.93 24.98
CA LEU A 302 -7.93 -32.00 24.21
C LEU A 302 -7.71 -31.41 22.82
N PRO A 303 -8.23 -32.04 21.75
CA PRO A 303 -8.10 -31.55 20.39
C PRO A 303 -9.06 -30.37 20.15
N LEU A 304 -8.89 -29.30 20.91
CA LEU A 304 -9.64 -28.05 20.73
C LEU A 304 -9.26 -27.40 19.40
N ARG A 305 -10.22 -26.72 18.80
CA ARG A 305 -10.07 -25.94 17.58
C ARG A 305 -10.72 -24.59 17.75
N GLN A 306 -10.25 -23.63 16.97
CA GLN A 306 -10.85 -22.31 16.98
C GLN A 306 -12.31 -22.37 16.51
N GLY A 307 -13.17 -21.55 17.12
CA GLY A 307 -14.58 -21.44 16.77
C GLY A 307 -15.46 -22.57 17.31
N MET A 308 -14.89 -23.59 17.97
CA MET A 308 -15.68 -24.67 18.59
C MET A 308 -16.69 -24.10 19.58
N SER A 309 -17.91 -24.59 19.53
CA SER A 309 -19.01 -24.15 20.38
C SER A 309 -18.81 -24.70 21.80
N VAL A 310 -18.85 -23.82 22.78
CA VAL A 310 -18.70 -24.16 24.20
C VAL A 310 -19.93 -23.70 24.96
N ARG A 311 -20.63 -24.64 25.58
CA ARG A 311 -21.61 -24.33 26.62
C ARG A 311 -20.87 -24.09 27.92
N VAL A 312 -21.12 -22.93 28.52
CA VAL A 312 -20.56 -22.52 29.80
C VAL A 312 -21.63 -22.62 30.86
N ASP A 313 -21.30 -23.30 31.94
CA ASP A 313 -22.13 -23.43 33.14
C ASP A 313 -21.42 -22.79 34.33
N SER A 314 -22.17 -22.00 35.09
CA SER A 314 -21.69 -21.34 36.31
C SER A 314 -22.06 -22.09 37.58
N ASP A 315 -22.89 -23.13 37.48
CA ASP A 315 -23.15 -24.07 38.56
C ASP A 315 -22.17 -25.26 38.46
N LEU A 316 -21.46 -25.54 39.55
CA LEU A 316 -20.49 -26.63 39.63
C LEU A 316 -21.06 -27.89 40.29
N ASP A 317 -22.23 -27.79 40.92
CA ASP A 317 -22.84 -28.83 41.76
C ASP A 317 -24.04 -29.53 41.10
N ASP A 318 -24.60 -28.98 40.01
CA ASP A 318 -25.63 -29.61 39.17
C ASP A 318 -25.24 -29.63 37.68
N PRO A 319 -24.44 -30.63 37.23
CA PRO A 319 -24.20 -30.81 35.80
C PRO A 319 -25.52 -31.29 35.18
N GLN A 320 -26.30 -30.37 34.63
CA GLN A 320 -27.52 -30.75 33.92
C GLN A 320 -27.20 -31.86 32.92
N PRO A 321 -27.99 -32.96 32.91
CA PRO A 321 -27.68 -34.10 32.09
C PRO A 321 -27.55 -33.66 30.64
N HIS A 322 -26.45 -34.06 30.02
CA HIS A 322 -26.31 -33.99 28.58
C HIS A 322 -27.60 -34.56 27.98
N ALA A 323 -28.19 -33.87 27.01
CA ALA A 323 -29.04 -34.54 26.04
C ALA A 323 -28.14 -35.51 25.27
N GLY A 324 -27.81 -36.62 25.92
CA GLY A 324 -27.18 -37.76 25.30
C GLY A 324 -28.10 -38.14 24.17
N ALA A 325 -27.54 -38.17 22.96
CA ALA A 325 -28.17 -38.78 21.83
C ALA A 325 -28.70 -40.14 22.29
N SER A 326 -30.02 -40.26 22.37
CA SER A 326 -30.73 -41.50 22.61
C SER A 326 -30.20 -42.55 21.64
N GLY A 327 -29.82 -43.69 22.19
CA GLY A 327 -28.98 -44.67 21.52
C GLY A 327 -29.57 -45.38 20.30
N GLY A 328 -28.68 -46.14 19.66
CA GLY A 328 -29.04 -47.40 19.03
C GLY A 328 -29.83 -47.32 17.74
N GLY A 329 -29.34 -46.57 16.76
CA GLY A 329 -29.68 -46.77 15.35
C GLY A 329 -28.43 -47.22 14.61
N MET A 330 -28.52 -48.31 13.85
CA MET A 330 -27.50 -48.80 12.92
C MET A 330 -26.76 -47.61 12.27
N LEU A 331 -25.43 -47.53 12.45
CA LEU A 331 -24.59 -46.39 12.03
C LEU A 331 -24.89 -46.03 10.57
N ALA A 332 -25.75 -45.04 10.36
CA ALA A 332 -25.99 -44.50 9.05
C ALA A 332 -24.66 -43.91 8.53
N PRO A 333 -24.32 -44.13 7.24
CA PRO A 333 -23.14 -43.52 6.66
C PRO A 333 -23.26 -42.00 6.84
N LEU A 334 -22.26 -41.40 7.46
CA LEU A 334 -22.21 -39.96 7.68
C LEU A 334 -22.10 -39.32 6.30
N LYS A 335 -23.04 -38.43 5.98
CA LYS A 335 -23.07 -37.71 4.71
C LYS A 335 -22.71 -36.25 4.96
N ALA A 336 -21.81 -35.73 4.15
CA ALA A 336 -21.46 -34.32 4.11
C ALA A 336 -21.67 -33.80 2.69
N ASP A 337 -22.32 -32.66 2.57
CA ASP A 337 -22.46 -31.97 1.29
C ASP A 337 -21.17 -31.20 1.02
N GLY A 338 -20.73 -31.22 -0.24
CA GLY A 338 -19.51 -30.55 -0.65
C GLY A 338 -19.51 -30.18 -2.12
N GLU A 339 -18.40 -29.61 -2.55
CA GLU A 339 -18.15 -29.22 -3.93
C GLU A 339 -16.73 -29.60 -4.36
N VAL A 340 -16.56 -29.89 -5.64
CA VAL A 340 -15.23 -30.06 -6.24
C VAL A 340 -14.62 -28.68 -6.43
N PHE A 341 -13.43 -28.46 -5.87
CA PHE A 341 -12.66 -27.23 -6.08
C PHE A 341 -11.22 -27.58 -6.47
N ALA A 342 -10.54 -26.65 -7.14
CA ALA A 342 -9.10 -26.77 -7.34
C ALA A 342 -8.40 -26.11 -6.16
N GLN A 343 -7.46 -26.81 -5.51
CA GLN A 343 -6.66 -26.23 -4.43
C GLN A 343 -5.83 -25.04 -4.90
N ARG A 344 -5.47 -25.01 -6.18
CA ARG A 344 -4.76 -23.90 -6.81
C ARG A 344 -5.58 -23.36 -7.98
N SER A 345 -6.26 -22.24 -7.78
CA SER A 345 -6.90 -21.49 -8.85
C SER A 345 -6.12 -20.21 -9.13
N LEU A 346 -6.09 -19.79 -10.40
CA LEU A 346 -5.55 -18.48 -10.78
C LEU A 346 -6.70 -17.61 -11.28
N ALA A 347 -6.95 -16.49 -10.63
CA ALA A 347 -7.90 -15.50 -11.10
C ALA A 347 -7.33 -14.71 -12.29
N ILE A 348 -8.08 -14.66 -13.38
CA ILE A 348 -7.78 -13.88 -14.58
C ILE A 348 -8.52 -12.55 -14.43
N SER A 349 -7.79 -11.49 -14.11
CA SER A 349 -8.34 -10.14 -13.95
C SER A 349 -7.80 -9.19 -15.01
N PRO A 350 -8.50 -8.08 -15.30
CA PRO A 350 -7.98 -7.05 -16.18
C PRO A 350 -6.65 -6.49 -15.65
N PRO A 351 -5.69 -6.20 -16.54
CA PRO A 351 -4.40 -5.61 -16.16
C PRO A 351 -4.59 -4.20 -15.61
N SER A 352 -3.65 -3.75 -14.77
CA SER A 352 -3.61 -2.38 -14.26
C SER A 352 -3.03 -1.43 -15.31
N VAL A 353 -3.86 -0.93 -16.23
CA VAL A 353 -3.46 0.04 -17.27
C VAL A 353 -3.90 1.45 -16.91
N ASP A 354 -2.99 2.36 -16.52
CA ASP A 354 -3.32 3.74 -16.08
C ASP A 354 -4.37 4.44 -16.98
N GLY A 355 -5.34 5.13 -16.35
CA GLY A 355 -6.43 5.84 -17.05
C GLY A 355 -7.66 5.02 -17.43
N LEU A 356 -7.56 3.69 -17.55
CA LEU A 356 -8.68 2.82 -17.92
C LEU A 356 -9.32 2.12 -16.71
N TRP A 357 -10.33 2.69 -16.08
CA TRP A 357 -10.98 2.05 -14.92
C TRP A 357 -11.99 0.96 -15.31
N GLN A 358 -12.54 1.08 -16.52
CA GLN A 358 -13.47 0.14 -17.13
C GLN A 358 -12.88 -0.32 -18.46
N MET A 359 -12.97 -1.61 -18.74
CA MET A 359 -12.37 -2.22 -19.92
C MET A 359 -13.40 -3.14 -20.58
N THR A 360 -13.49 -3.10 -21.90
CA THR A 360 -14.37 -3.99 -22.67
C THR A 360 -13.59 -5.20 -23.12
N VAL A 361 -14.13 -6.40 -22.90
CA VAL A 361 -13.56 -7.64 -23.43
C VAL A 361 -13.75 -7.68 -24.95
N SER A 362 -12.66 -7.68 -25.70
CA SER A 362 -12.69 -7.77 -27.17
C SER A 362 -12.64 -9.21 -27.66
N GLN A 363 -11.89 -10.08 -26.97
CA GLN A 363 -11.79 -11.51 -27.25
C GLN A 363 -11.60 -12.29 -25.95
N MET A 364 -12.13 -13.51 -25.88
CA MET A 364 -12.03 -14.37 -24.68
C MET A 364 -12.06 -15.85 -25.09
N ALA A 365 -11.28 -16.67 -24.38
CA ALA A 365 -11.37 -18.13 -24.46
C ALA A 365 -12.74 -18.60 -23.96
N GLY A 366 -13.33 -19.63 -24.56
CA GLY A 366 -14.65 -20.12 -24.22
C GLY A 366 -14.74 -20.72 -22.80
N ASP A 367 -15.95 -20.72 -22.24
CA ASP A 367 -16.21 -21.32 -20.93
C ASP A 367 -16.02 -22.85 -20.96
N GLY A 368 -15.10 -23.35 -20.14
CA GLY A 368 -14.67 -24.75 -20.12
C GLY A 368 -13.70 -25.14 -21.24
N GLU A 369 -13.18 -24.17 -22.02
CA GLU A 369 -12.18 -24.43 -23.06
C GLU A 369 -10.82 -24.83 -22.44
N SER A 370 -10.14 -25.79 -23.06
CA SER A 370 -8.80 -26.21 -22.65
C SER A 370 -7.74 -25.39 -23.40
N VAL A 371 -6.93 -24.66 -22.65
CA VAL A 371 -5.89 -23.75 -23.14
C VAL A 371 -4.51 -24.26 -22.77
N LYS A 372 -3.52 -23.99 -23.63
CA LYS A 372 -2.11 -24.27 -23.36
C LYS A 372 -1.41 -23.03 -22.84
N LYS A 373 -0.27 -23.23 -22.18
CA LYS A 373 0.63 -22.17 -21.76
C LYS A 373 0.99 -21.27 -22.95
N GLY A 374 0.72 -19.98 -22.81
CA GLY A 374 0.96 -18.94 -23.81
C GLY A 374 -0.25 -18.59 -24.67
N ASP A 375 -1.32 -19.40 -24.63
CA ASP A 375 -2.56 -19.10 -25.36
C ASP A 375 -3.24 -17.86 -24.77
N MET A 376 -3.99 -17.15 -25.60
CA MET A 376 -4.72 -15.95 -25.20
C MET A 376 -5.95 -16.36 -24.40
N LEU A 377 -6.09 -15.80 -23.19
CA LEU A 377 -7.23 -16.01 -22.32
C LEU A 377 -8.28 -14.93 -22.53
N VAL A 378 -7.85 -13.68 -22.44
CA VAL A 378 -8.71 -12.50 -22.54
C VAL A 378 -7.90 -11.39 -23.21
N ALA A 379 -8.49 -10.73 -24.20
CA ALA A 379 -7.99 -9.49 -24.74
C ALA A 379 -9.01 -8.38 -24.49
N PHE A 380 -8.50 -7.21 -24.14
CA PHE A 380 -9.29 -6.01 -23.92
C PHE A 380 -9.16 -5.04 -25.09
N GLU A 381 -10.13 -4.15 -25.26
CA GLU A 381 -10.07 -3.12 -26.30
C GLU A 381 -8.88 -2.16 -26.08
N ALA A 382 -8.11 -1.91 -27.15
CA ALA A 382 -6.88 -1.12 -27.10
C ALA A 382 -6.97 0.27 -27.76
N SER A 383 -8.13 0.63 -28.33
CA SER A 383 -8.32 1.82 -29.16
C SER A 383 -7.85 3.12 -28.47
N GLU A 384 -8.18 3.28 -27.19
CA GLU A 384 -7.79 4.45 -26.40
C GLU A 384 -6.30 4.48 -26.09
N VAL A 385 -5.70 3.34 -25.71
CA VAL A 385 -4.26 3.22 -25.43
C VAL A 385 -3.44 3.50 -26.69
N VAL A 386 -3.85 2.98 -27.86
CA VAL A 386 -3.17 3.22 -29.14
C VAL A 386 -3.24 4.69 -29.55
N LYS A 387 -4.41 5.33 -29.39
CA LYS A 387 -4.59 6.76 -29.66
C LYS A 387 -3.67 7.60 -28.77
N ASN A 388 -3.64 7.33 -27.47
CA ASN A 388 -2.79 8.06 -26.52
C ASN A 388 -1.31 7.81 -26.79
N LEU A 389 -0.91 6.57 -27.12
CA LEU A 389 0.46 6.23 -27.48
C LEU A 389 0.93 7.01 -28.70
N THR A 390 0.11 7.09 -29.75
CA THR A 390 0.46 7.82 -30.98
C THR A 390 0.59 9.33 -30.70
N ALA A 391 -0.32 9.90 -29.90
CA ALA A 391 -0.24 11.30 -29.50
C ALA A 391 1.05 11.59 -28.70
N LYS A 392 1.36 10.74 -27.71
CA LYS A 392 2.55 10.88 -26.86
C LYS A 392 3.87 10.64 -27.60
N GLN A 393 3.89 9.73 -28.57
CA GLN A 393 5.03 9.56 -29.48
C GLN A 393 5.28 10.80 -30.34
N GLY A 394 4.22 11.45 -30.82
CA GLY A 394 4.31 12.73 -31.53
C GLY A 394 4.88 13.84 -30.65
N GLU A 395 4.38 13.97 -29.42
CA GLU A 395 4.86 14.94 -28.43
C GLU A 395 6.34 14.72 -28.07
N LEU A 396 6.74 13.45 -27.84
CA LEU A 396 8.13 13.07 -27.59
C LEU A 396 9.05 13.45 -28.76
N ALA A 397 8.63 13.18 -30.00
CA ALA A 397 9.41 13.53 -31.18
C ALA A 397 9.59 15.05 -31.32
N GLU A 398 8.57 15.84 -31.01
CA GLU A 398 8.66 17.30 -30.98
C GLU A 398 9.62 17.79 -29.89
N LYS A 399 9.51 17.25 -28.67
CA LYS A 399 10.38 17.63 -27.54
C LYS A 399 11.85 17.27 -27.77
N ARG A 400 12.14 16.09 -28.33
CA ARG A 400 13.50 15.70 -28.73
C ARG A 400 14.11 16.67 -29.74
N ARG A 401 13.34 17.11 -30.75
CA ARG A 401 13.82 18.12 -31.71
C ARG A 401 14.14 19.46 -31.03
N LYS A 402 13.29 19.89 -30.09
CA LYS A 402 13.52 21.11 -29.30
C LYS A 402 14.77 20.98 -28.41
N GLN A 403 14.99 19.83 -27.79
CA GLN A 403 16.17 19.54 -26.98
C GLN A 403 17.46 19.57 -27.84
N GLU A 404 17.43 18.99 -29.04
CA GLU A 404 18.56 19.05 -29.98
C GLU A 404 18.86 20.49 -30.41
N GLN A 405 17.83 21.27 -30.74
CA GLN A 405 17.99 22.69 -31.08
C GLN A 405 18.56 23.49 -29.89
N LEU A 406 18.04 23.26 -28.69
CA LEU A 406 18.52 23.89 -27.47
C LEU A 406 20.00 23.57 -27.23
N LYS A 407 20.41 22.32 -27.40
CA LYS A 407 21.81 21.91 -27.22
C LYS A 407 22.77 22.67 -28.12
N LEU A 408 22.37 22.96 -29.37
CA LEU A 408 23.15 23.79 -30.29
C LEU A 408 23.23 25.24 -29.81
N ASP A 409 22.11 25.82 -29.38
CA ASP A 409 22.06 27.19 -28.84
C ASP A 409 22.91 27.33 -27.56
N LEU A 410 22.85 26.37 -26.64
CA LEU A 410 23.67 26.35 -25.42
C LEU A 410 25.18 26.24 -25.73
N ALA A 411 25.54 25.60 -26.85
CA ALA A 411 26.92 25.52 -27.33
C ALA A 411 27.38 26.87 -27.93
N ASP A 412 26.50 27.61 -28.61
CA ASP A 412 26.77 28.97 -29.08
C ASP A 412 26.97 29.92 -27.91
N ARG A 413 26.05 29.92 -26.93
CA ARG A 413 26.20 30.71 -25.68
C ARG A 413 27.48 30.37 -24.92
N ALA A 414 27.97 29.13 -25.01
CA ALA A 414 29.26 28.72 -24.45
C ALA A 414 30.42 29.52 -25.03
N ARG A 415 30.47 29.56 -26.36
CA ARG A 415 31.53 30.21 -27.13
C ARG A 415 31.50 31.72 -26.92
N GLU A 416 30.31 32.31 -26.87
CA GLU A 416 30.14 33.73 -26.57
C GLU A 416 30.67 34.09 -25.18
N ALA A 417 30.35 33.29 -24.15
CA ALA A 417 30.84 33.52 -22.80
C ALA A 417 32.37 33.37 -22.69
N GLU A 418 32.96 32.40 -23.38
CA GLU A 418 34.42 32.22 -23.45
C GLU A 418 35.09 33.40 -24.16
N LEU A 419 34.52 33.85 -25.28
CA LEU A 419 35.01 35.01 -26.02
C LEU A 419 34.97 36.28 -25.17
N ALA A 420 33.89 36.50 -24.41
CA ALA A 420 33.76 37.66 -23.53
C ALA A 420 34.86 37.68 -22.45
N THR A 421 35.16 36.52 -21.83
CA THR A 421 36.26 36.40 -20.86
C THR A 421 37.62 36.62 -21.51
N ALA A 422 37.85 36.10 -22.71
CA ALA A 422 39.09 36.32 -23.46
C ALA A 422 39.29 37.81 -23.82
N GLN A 423 38.22 38.50 -24.21
CA GLN A 423 38.23 39.94 -24.46
C GLN A 423 38.53 40.73 -23.19
N ALA A 424 37.86 40.44 -22.08
CA ALA A 424 38.11 41.10 -20.80
C ALA A 424 39.56 40.91 -20.33
N ARG A 425 40.14 39.72 -20.58
CA ARG A 425 41.55 39.45 -20.29
C ARG A 425 42.50 40.30 -21.13
N ALA A 426 42.26 40.38 -22.44
CA ALA A 426 43.06 41.21 -23.34
C ALA A 426 42.97 42.70 -22.98
N GLU A 427 41.79 43.18 -22.58
CA GLU A 427 41.59 44.54 -22.08
C GLU A 427 42.37 44.82 -20.79
N MET A 428 42.35 43.88 -19.84
CA MET A 428 43.14 43.95 -18.61
C MET A 428 44.63 44.02 -18.89
N GLU A 429 45.16 43.11 -19.73
CA GLU A 429 46.58 43.10 -20.11
C GLU A 429 47.00 44.39 -20.85
N LYS A 430 46.08 45.00 -21.62
CA LYS A 430 46.31 46.30 -22.27
C LYS A 430 46.32 47.44 -21.25
N ALA A 431 45.39 47.45 -20.30
CA ALA A 431 45.30 48.47 -19.26
C ALA A 431 46.51 48.40 -18.31
N GLN A 432 46.94 47.20 -17.95
CA GLN A 432 48.14 46.96 -17.15
C GLN A 432 49.40 47.53 -17.83
N ARG A 433 49.64 47.17 -19.09
CA ARG A 433 50.78 47.71 -19.86
C ARG A 433 50.78 49.23 -19.96
N LYS A 434 49.60 49.87 -19.99
CA LYS A 434 49.51 51.33 -19.98
C LYS A 434 49.87 51.92 -18.61
N ALA A 435 49.43 51.29 -17.53
CA ALA A 435 49.69 51.74 -16.16
C ALA A 435 51.14 51.46 -15.68
N ASP A 436 51.84 50.51 -16.31
CA ASP A 436 53.23 50.16 -16.00
C ASP A 436 54.26 51.15 -16.60
N GLN A 437 53.82 52.11 -17.41
CA GLN A 437 54.69 53.16 -17.92
C GLN A 437 55.29 54.01 -16.78
N PRO A 438 56.55 54.47 -16.90
CA PRO A 438 57.17 55.21 -15.80
C PRO A 438 56.42 56.50 -15.49
N LYS A 439 56.16 56.72 -14.19
CA LYS A 439 55.38 57.87 -13.68
C LYS A 439 55.96 59.23 -14.07
N ASP A 440 57.27 59.29 -14.31
CA ASP A 440 57.98 60.54 -14.60
C ASP A 440 57.67 61.08 -16.00
N TYR A 441 57.14 60.25 -16.91
CA TYR A 441 56.81 60.63 -18.28
C TYR A 441 55.34 60.97 -18.52
N ILE A 442 54.48 60.83 -17.50
CA ILE A 442 53.03 60.98 -17.63
C ILE A 442 52.54 61.98 -16.59
N ALA A 443 51.62 62.86 -16.98
CA ALA A 443 50.99 63.79 -16.03
C ALA A 443 50.33 63.02 -14.88
N ARG A 444 50.46 63.52 -13.64
CA ARG A 444 49.97 62.82 -12.45
C ARG A 444 48.49 62.41 -12.54
N VAL A 445 47.64 63.30 -13.07
CA VAL A 445 46.20 63.04 -13.26
C VAL A 445 45.97 61.92 -14.27
N ASP A 446 46.68 61.93 -15.40
CA ASP A 446 46.58 60.89 -16.42
C ASP A 446 47.08 59.55 -15.88
N TYR A 447 48.17 59.54 -15.13
CA TYR A 447 48.67 58.34 -14.47
C TYR A 447 47.63 57.76 -13.49
N GLN A 448 46.97 58.60 -12.69
CA GLN A 448 45.90 58.16 -11.80
C GLN A 448 44.73 57.54 -12.57
N LYS A 449 44.33 58.12 -13.71
CA LYS A 449 43.30 57.53 -14.60
C LYS A 449 43.72 56.17 -15.16
N LEU A 450 45.00 56.00 -15.52
CA LEU A 450 45.52 54.71 -15.97
C LEU A 450 45.47 53.64 -14.87
N VAL A 451 45.75 54.02 -13.61
CA VAL A 451 45.61 53.10 -12.46
C VAL A 451 44.14 52.72 -12.23
N VAL A 452 43.21 53.67 -12.32
CA VAL A 452 41.76 53.38 -12.24
C VAL A 452 41.34 52.46 -13.39
N ALA A 453 41.80 52.71 -14.61
CA ALA A 453 41.51 51.88 -15.77
C ALA A 453 42.06 50.44 -15.64
N ARG A 454 43.26 50.27 -15.06
CA ARG A 454 43.81 48.94 -14.74
C ARG A 454 42.92 48.21 -13.73
N THR A 455 42.59 48.88 -12.63
CA THR A 455 41.75 48.32 -11.56
C THR A 455 40.36 47.92 -12.08
N ARG A 456 39.75 48.76 -12.93
CA ARG A 456 38.50 48.44 -13.63
C ARG A 456 38.62 47.17 -14.46
N ALA A 457 39.68 47.07 -15.26
CA ALA A 457 39.86 45.93 -16.15
C ALA A 457 40.16 44.62 -15.39
N GLU A 458 40.90 44.69 -14.28
CA GLU A 458 41.11 43.57 -13.34
C GLU A 458 39.77 43.09 -12.74
N GLN A 459 38.96 44.01 -12.20
CA GLN A 459 37.65 43.68 -11.64
C GLN A 459 36.70 43.13 -12.70
N ARG A 460 36.66 43.73 -13.89
CA ARG A 460 35.83 43.26 -15.01
C ARG A 460 36.21 41.86 -15.44
N LEU A 461 37.51 41.52 -15.53
CA LEU A 461 37.96 40.16 -15.84
C LEU A 461 37.48 39.17 -14.77
N SER A 462 37.64 39.50 -13.49
CA SER A 462 37.19 38.64 -12.39
C SER A 462 35.68 38.38 -12.43
N LEU A 463 34.87 39.44 -12.58
CA LEU A 463 33.41 39.33 -12.63
C LEU A 463 32.94 38.64 -13.91
N THR A 464 33.59 38.86 -15.05
CA THR A 464 33.27 38.16 -16.31
C THR A 464 33.55 36.67 -16.18
N ALA A 465 34.65 36.27 -15.54
CA ALA A 465 34.96 34.87 -15.28
C ALA A 465 33.93 34.22 -14.33
N GLN A 466 33.51 34.93 -13.27
CA GLN A 466 32.45 34.45 -12.38
C GLN A 466 31.11 34.32 -13.12
N ARG A 467 30.74 35.31 -13.93
CA ARG A 467 29.56 35.28 -14.79
C ARG A 467 29.60 34.09 -15.76
N GLN A 468 30.75 33.77 -16.35
CA GLN A 468 30.91 32.60 -17.22
C GLN A 468 30.62 31.29 -16.47
N GLN A 469 31.06 31.17 -15.21
CA GLN A 469 30.75 29.98 -14.38
C GLN A 469 29.25 29.90 -14.05
N VAL A 470 28.63 31.01 -13.68
CA VAL A 470 27.17 31.07 -13.43
C VAL A 470 26.38 30.72 -14.70
N ALA A 471 26.76 31.29 -15.84
CA ALA A 471 26.18 30.95 -17.14
C ALA A 471 26.40 29.49 -17.54
N ALA A 472 27.49 28.84 -17.10
CA ALA A 472 27.65 27.40 -17.29
C ALA A 472 26.67 26.58 -16.44
N ARG A 473 26.40 27.01 -15.20
CA ARG A 473 25.38 26.38 -14.35
C ARG A 473 23.96 26.57 -14.90
N GLU A 474 23.64 27.77 -15.38
CA GLU A 474 22.35 28.08 -16.00
C GLU A 474 22.10 27.21 -17.23
N ARG A 475 23.06 27.13 -18.16
CA ARG A 475 22.97 26.25 -19.33
C ARG A 475 22.83 24.78 -18.96
N GLY A 476 23.55 24.33 -17.92
CA GLY A 476 23.41 22.97 -17.40
C GLY A 476 22.02 22.68 -16.84
N ALA A 477 21.44 23.62 -16.10
CA ALA A 477 20.09 23.50 -15.56
C ALA A 477 19.01 23.58 -16.65
N GLU A 478 19.18 24.44 -17.65
CA GLU A 478 18.30 24.53 -18.81
C GLU A 478 18.32 23.23 -19.65
N GLN A 479 19.51 22.65 -19.87
CA GLN A 479 19.63 21.34 -20.51
C GLN A 479 18.98 20.24 -19.66
N ALA A 480 19.25 20.19 -18.35
CA ALA A 480 18.67 19.17 -17.47
C ALA A 480 17.13 19.24 -17.42
N MET A 481 16.54 20.43 -17.50
CA MET A 481 15.08 20.59 -17.61
C MET A 481 14.54 20.02 -18.94
N ALA A 482 15.25 20.25 -20.04
CA ALA A 482 14.86 19.67 -21.33
C ALA A 482 15.05 18.15 -21.37
N ASP A 483 16.09 17.63 -20.70
CA ASP A 483 16.33 16.20 -20.54
C ASP A 483 15.20 15.55 -19.73
N GLU A 484 14.81 16.13 -18.58
CA GLU A 484 13.70 15.64 -17.74
C GLU A 484 12.35 15.65 -18.49
N ASP A 485 12.07 16.69 -19.28
CA ASP A 485 10.87 16.75 -20.11
C ASP A 485 10.81 15.60 -21.15
N VAL A 486 11.97 15.21 -21.71
CA VAL A 486 12.09 14.10 -22.64
C VAL A 486 11.95 12.77 -21.91
N ASP A 487 12.68 12.57 -20.81
CA ASP A 487 12.65 11.35 -20.00
C ASP A 487 11.25 11.06 -19.44
N ALA A 488 10.51 12.09 -19.03
CA ALA A 488 9.12 11.97 -18.59
C ALA A 488 8.22 11.42 -19.71
N LEU A 489 8.33 11.96 -20.93
CA LEU A 489 7.56 11.49 -22.08
C LEU A 489 8.01 10.10 -22.56
N GLU A 490 9.30 9.80 -22.51
CA GLU A 490 9.81 8.46 -22.81
C GLU A 490 9.25 7.42 -21.83
N THR A 491 9.20 7.76 -20.55
CA THR A 491 8.60 6.92 -19.50
C THR A 491 7.10 6.74 -19.74
N GLU A 492 6.36 7.79 -20.10
CA GLU A 492 4.94 7.69 -20.45
C GLU A 492 4.70 6.80 -21.68
N VAL A 493 5.50 6.97 -22.74
CA VAL A 493 5.43 6.14 -23.96
C VAL A 493 5.74 4.68 -23.63
N GLY A 494 6.79 4.42 -22.84
CA GLY A 494 7.15 3.06 -22.40
C GLY A 494 6.01 2.41 -21.61
N LYS A 495 5.40 3.14 -20.68
CA LYS A 495 4.23 2.65 -19.93
C LYS A 495 3.03 2.34 -20.81
N LEU A 496 2.74 3.18 -21.82
CA LEU A 496 1.65 2.93 -22.76
C LEU A 496 1.94 1.71 -23.65
N GLN A 497 3.21 1.50 -24.03
CA GLN A 497 3.63 0.29 -24.75
C GLN A 497 3.48 -0.97 -23.91
N GLU A 498 3.93 -0.93 -22.65
CA GLU A 498 3.74 -2.03 -21.69
C GLU A 498 2.26 -2.31 -21.44
N SER A 499 1.47 -1.25 -21.27
CA SER A 499 0.02 -1.33 -21.10
C SER A 499 -0.64 -2.01 -22.29
N LEU A 500 -0.26 -1.66 -23.52
CA LEU A 500 -0.77 -2.26 -24.75
C LEU A 500 -0.50 -3.77 -24.80
N VAL A 501 0.68 -4.20 -24.36
CA VAL A 501 1.00 -5.64 -24.25
C VAL A 501 0.17 -6.30 -23.15
N ALA A 502 0.00 -5.63 -22.01
CA ALA A 502 -0.75 -6.14 -20.87
C ALA A 502 -2.25 -6.33 -21.15
N LEU A 503 -2.84 -5.56 -22.08
CA LEU A 503 -4.24 -5.72 -22.53
C LEU A 503 -4.55 -7.11 -23.09
N THR A 504 -3.53 -7.91 -23.41
CA THR A 504 -3.70 -9.31 -23.80
C THR A 504 -3.18 -10.22 -22.69
N VAL A 505 -4.10 -10.81 -21.93
CA VAL A 505 -3.76 -11.75 -20.85
C VAL A 505 -3.58 -13.15 -21.44
N LYS A 506 -2.41 -13.74 -21.22
CA LYS A 506 -2.03 -15.08 -21.71
C LYS A 506 -2.01 -16.11 -20.59
N ALA A 507 -2.24 -17.36 -20.93
CA ALA A 507 -2.25 -18.49 -20.00
C ALA A 507 -0.83 -18.79 -19.47
N PRO A 508 -0.57 -18.73 -18.14
CA PRO A 508 0.75 -19.06 -17.59
C PRO A 508 1.06 -20.57 -17.54
N ARG A 509 0.04 -21.41 -17.67
CA ARG A 509 0.12 -22.88 -17.67
C ARG A 509 -1.02 -23.48 -18.50
N ASP A 510 -0.93 -24.77 -18.77
CA ASP A 510 -2.02 -25.54 -19.37
C ASP A 510 -3.16 -25.69 -18.37
N GLY A 511 -4.42 -25.57 -18.81
CA GLY A 511 -5.57 -25.66 -17.92
C GLY A 511 -6.90 -25.48 -18.64
N ILE A 512 -7.98 -25.37 -17.87
CA ILE A 512 -9.30 -24.99 -18.38
C ILE A 512 -9.65 -23.58 -17.90
N VAL A 513 -10.36 -22.82 -18.73
CA VAL A 513 -10.86 -21.50 -18.39
C VAL A 513 -12.31 -21.64 -17.91
N VAL A 514 -12.64 -21.05 -16.76
CA VAL A 514 -14.01 -21.01 -16.24
C VAL A 514 -14.42 -19.55 -16.11
N HIS A 515 -15.51 -19.16 -16.76
CA HIS A 515 -15.98 -17.78 -16.71
C HIS A 515 -16.62 -17.46 -15.36
N GLU A 516 -16.35 -16.26 -14.87
CA GLU A 516 -17.00 -15.71 -13.68
C GLU A 516 -18.35 -15.08 -14.02
N ASP A 517 -19.21 -14.95 -13.02
CA ASP A 517 -20.47 -14.24 -13.15
C ASP A 517 -20.24 -12.72 -13.05
N SER A 518 -20.86 -11.98 -13.97
CA SER A 518 -20.89 -10.52 -13.94
C SER A 518 -21.85 -10.03 -12.87
N TRP A 519 -21.51 -8.89 -12.26
CA TRP A 519 -22.38 -8.19 -11.30
C TRP A 519 -23.76 -7.80 -11.87
N GLN A 520 -23.88 -7.68 -13.20
CA GLN A 520 -25.14 -7.41 -13.92
C GLN A 520 -25.97 -8.67 -14.19
N GLY A 521 -25.49 -9.84 -13.75
CA GLY A 521 -26.09 -11.14 -14.01
C GLY A 521 -25.57 -11.78 -15.31
N GLY A 522 -25.37 -13.11 -15.28
CA GLY A 522 -24.84 -13.89 -16.39
C GLY A 522 -23.30 -13.95 -16.42
N LYS A 523 -22.75 -14.86 -17.21
CA LYS A 523 -21.31 -15.06 -17.35
C LYS A 523 -20.66 -13.92 -18.13
N VAL A 524 -19.43 -13.59 -17.78
CA VAL A 524 -18.62 -12.62 -18.52
C VAL A 524 -18.31 -13.16 -19.92
N ASP A 525 -18.68 -12.41 -20.96
CA ASP A 525 -18.45 -12.79 -22.38
C ASP A 525 -17.91 -11.62 -23.21
N VAL A 526 -17.59 -11.85 -24.47
CA VAL A 526 -17.12 -10.83 -25.43
C VAL A 526 -18.11 -9.67 -25.51
N GLY A 527 -17.60 -8.44 -25.38
CA GLY A 527 -18.39 -7.20 -25.32
C GLY A 527 -18.78 -6.77 -23.90
N THR A 528 -18.56 -7.61 -22.88
CA THR A 528 -18.84 -7.27 -21.48
C THR A 528 -17.86 -6.20 -21.01
N GLN A 529 -18.39 -5.20 -20.30
CA GLN A 529 -17.57 -4.20 -19.62
C GLN A 529 -17.23 -4.64 -18.21
N ILE A 530 -15.93 -4.63 -17.90
CA ILE A 530 -15.39 -5.12 -16.64
C ILE A 530 -14.61 -3.99 -15.96
N TRP A 531 -14.80 -3.89 -14.65
CA TRP A 531 -14.12 -2.90 -13.83
C TRP A 531 -12.79 -3.46 -13.35
N ARG A 532 -11.79 -2.59 -13.16
CA ARG A 532 -10.55 -3.02 -12.51
C ARG A 532 -10.83 -3.66 -11.15
N GLY A 533 -10.08 -4.73 -10.87
CA GLY A 533 -10.22 -5.52 -9.64
C GLY A 533 -11.29 -6.61 -9.69
N GLN A 534 -12.13 -6.67 -10.73
CA GLN A 534 -13.03 -7.81 -10.95
C GLN A 534 -12.29 -8.94 -11.67
N SER A 535 -12.57 -10.18 -11.28
CA SER A 535 -12.10 -11.36 -12.02
C SER A 535 -13.03 -11.60 -13.22
N VAL A 536 -12.45 -11.85 -14.39
CA VAL A 536 -13.17 -12.15 -15.65
C VAL A 536 -13.42 -13.65 -15.76
N ALA A 537 -12.40 -14.42 -15.38
CA ALA A 537 -12.40 -15.87 -15.44
C ALA A 537 -11.44 -16.41 -14.39
N GLN A 538 -11.52 -17.71 -14.12
CA GLN A 538 -10.54 -18.44 -13.35
C GLN A 538 -9.88 -19.51 -14.23
N MET A 539 -8.65 -19.86 -13.88
CA MET A 539 -7.94 -21.01 -14.45
C MET A 539 -7.57 -22.01 -13.35
N PRO A 540 -8.52 -22.89 -12.98
CA PRO A 540 -8.32 -23.93 -11.98
C PRO A 540 -7.24 -24.93 -12.39
N ASP A 541 -6.38 -25.33 -11.46
CA ASP A 541 -5.39 -26.40 -11.69
C ASP A 541 -6.07 -27.77 -11.58
N LEU A 542 -6.28 -28.42 -12.72
CA LEU A 542 -6.88 -29.75 -12.77
C LEU A 542 -6.02 -30.84 -12.09
N SER A 543 -4.72 -30.61 -11.90
CA SER A 543 -3.85 -31.57 -11.19
C SER A 543 -4.02 -31.55 -9.67
N THR A 544 -4.68 -30.51 -9.13
CA THR A 544 -4.87 -30.31 -7.69
C THR A 544 -6.35 -30.29 -7.29
N LEU A 545 -7.20 -31.01 -8.04
CA LEU A 545 -8.61 -31.13 -7.71
C LEU A 545 -8.81 -31.86 -6.37
N ALA A 546 -9.57 -31.23 -5.50
CA ALA A 546 -9.98 -31.76 -4.21
C ALA A 546 -11.48 -31.52 -4.01
N VAL A 547 -12.04 -32.18 -3.01
CA VAL A 547 -13.43 -31.94 -2.58
C VAL A 547 -13.39 -31.19 -1.26
N ARG A 548 -14.13 -30.07 -1.19
CA ARG A 548 -14.41 -29.34 0.06
C ARG A 548 -15.80 -29.77 0.51
N ALA A 549 -15.91 -30.36 1.70
CA ALA A 549 -17.20 -30.76 2.25
C ALA A 549 -17.41 -30.16 3.63
N ALA A 550 -18.60 -29.63 3.89
CA ALA A 550 -18.96 -29.04 5.17
C ALA A 550 -19.46 -30.12 6.12
N LEU A 551 -18.74 -30.35 7.21
CA LEU A 551 -19.12 -31.33 8.24
C LEU A 551 -19.63 -30.61 9.50
N PRO A 552 -20.83 -30.94 10.03
CA PRO A 552 -21.30 -30.40 11.30
C PRO A 552 -20.32 -30.70 12.45
N GLU A 553 -20.07 -29.71 13.31
CA GLU A 553 -19.11 -29.79 14.43
C GLU A 553 -19.34 -31.03 15.32
N ARG A 554 -20.60 -31.39 15.57
CA ARG A 554 -21.01 -32.53 16.42
C ARG A 554 -20.54 -33.88 15.91
N GLU A 555 -20.29 -33.99 14.61
CA GLU A 555 -19.87 -35.24 13.96
C GLU A 555 -18.34 -35.34 13.83
N LEU A 556 -17.60 -34.32 14.29
CA LEU A 556 -16.15 -34.23 14.15
C LEU A 556 -15.40 -35.41 14.79
N THR A 557 -15.88 -35.94 15.92
CA THR A 557 -15.25 -37.08 16.61
C THR A 557 -15.30 -38.39 15.82
N ARG A 558 -16.16 -38.49 14.81
CA ARG A 558 -16.31 -39.70 13.99
C ARG A 558 -15.40 -39.72 12.77
N VAL A 559 -14.63 -38.65 12.55
CA VAL A 559 -13.81 -38.45 11.35
C VAL A 559 -12.34 -38.33 11.72
N SER A 560 -11.46 -38.93 10.93
CA SER A 560 -10.00 -38.87 11.14
C SER A 560 -9.25 -38.57 9.86
N LYS A 561 -8.11 -37.86 9.97
CA LYS A 561 -7.21 -37.61 8.85
C LYS A 561 -6.70 -38.95 8.29
N GLY A 562 -6.70 -39.10 6.97
CA GLY A 562 -6.33 -40.33 6.29
C GLY A 562 -7.47 -41.34 6.12
N GLN A 563 -8.70 -41.04 6.58
CA GLN A 563 -9.84 -41.92 6.38
C GLN A 563 -10.27 -41.95 4.91
N HIS A 564 -10.59 -43.15 4.41
CA HIS A 564 -11.15 -43.32 3.07
C HIS A 564 -12.62 -42.90 3.05
N VAL A 565 -13.00 -42.15 2.02
CA VAL A 565 -14.36 -41.66 1.81
C VAL A 565 -14.82 -41.98 0.40
N ARG A 566 -16.13 -42.14 0.24
CA ARG A 566 -16.78 -42.30 -1.06
C ARG A 566 -17.40 -40.96 -1.45
N VAL A 567 -16.98 -40.41 -2.57
CA VAL A 567 -17.52 -39.16 -3.11
C VAL A 567 -18.49 -39.50 -4.23
N LEU A 568 -19.77 -39.15 -4.05
CA LEU A 568 -20.82 -39.27 -5.05
C LEU A 568 -20.97 -37.95 -5.78
N VAL A 569 -20.81 -37.97 -7.11
CA VAL A 569 -20.89 -36.77 -7.92
C VAL A 569 -22.33 -36.51 -8.35
N SER A 570 -22.89 -35.36 -7.98
CA SER A 570 -24.28 -35.04 -8.32
C SER A 570 -24.45 -34.93 -9.85
N GLY A 571 -25.48 -35.57 -10.39
CA GLY A 571 -25.78 -35.61 -11.83
C GLY A 571 -25.20 -36.80 -12.60
N GLY A 572 -24.61 -37.81 -11.93
CA GLY A 572 -24.28 -39.09 -12.53
C GLY A 572 -24.11 -40.22 -11.51
N ASP A 573 -24.17 -41.48 -11.96
CA ASP A 573 -24.08 -42.67 -11.09
C ASP A 573 -22.62 -43.03 -10.73
N ARG A 574 -21.76 -42.01 -10.62
CA ARG A 574 -20.30 -42.17 -10.47
C ARG A 574 -19.91 -41.95 -9.02
N SER A 575 -19.29 -42.97 -8.43
CA SER A 575 -18.65 -42.88 -7.11
C SER A 575 -17.13 -42.88 -7.29
N LEU A 576 -16.47 -41.95 -6.60
CA LEU A 576 -15.03 -41.83 -6.56
C LEU A 576 -14.55 -42.19 -5.15
N SER A 577 -13.36 -42.77 -5.06
CA SER A 577 -12.68 -42.97 -3.78
C SER A 577 -11.73 -41.82 -3.55
N GLY A 578 -11.67 -41.37 -2.30
CA GLY A 578 -10.73 -40.35 -1.87
C GLY A 578 -10.32 -40.56 -0.42
N VAL A 579 -9.37 -39.75 0.02
CA VAL A 579 -8.83 -39.76 1.38
C VAL A 579 -8.95 -38.37 1.96
N ILE A 580 -9.35 -38.28 3.24
CA ILE A 580 -9.36 -37.01 3.97
C ILE A 580 -7.91 -36.56 4.19
N ALA A 581 -7.48 -35.58 3.39
CA ALA A 581 -6.14 -35.04 3.45
C ALA A 581 -5.99 -34.07 4.62
N GLU A 582 -7.01 -33.25 4.83
CA GLU A 582 -7.02 -32.22 5.86
C GLU A 582 -8.43 -32.03 6.43
N ILE A 583 -8.46 -31.69 7.72
CA ILE A 583 -9.67 -31.31 8.44
C ILE A 583 -9.40 -29.89 8.90
N GLY A 584 -10.27 -28.94 8.54
CA GLY A 584 -10.14 -27.53 8.86
C GLY A 584 -9.88 -27.29 10.35
N GLY A 585 -8.96 -26.36 10.60
CA GLY A 585 -8.55 -25.97 11.96
C GLY A 585 -9.57 -25.10 12.69
N THR A 586 -10.62 -24.67 12.01
CA THR A 586 -11.59 -23.66 12.49
C THR A 586 -13.01 -24.11 12.20
N VAL A 587 -13.90 -23.90 13.17
CA VAL A 587 -15.34 -24.05 13.04
C VAL A 587 -15.93 -22.71 12.63
N HIS A 588 -16.81 -22.73 11.63
CA HIS A 588 -17.49 -21.53 11.14
C HIS A 588 -18.97 -21.83 10.87
N SER A 589 -19.76 -20.78 10.66
CA SER A 589 -21.15 -20.94 10.23
C SER A 589 -21.22 -21.46 8.79
N LYS A 590 -22.09 -22.43 8.52
CA LYS A 590 -22.32 -22.99 7.18
C LYS A 590 -22.75 -21.94 6.17
N SER A 591 -23.61 -21.01 6.56
CA SER A 591 -23.96 -19.82 5.79
C SER A 591 -24.55 -18.73 6.68
N ARG A 592 -24.88 -17.56 6.11
CA ARG A 592 -25.62 -16.50 6.82
C ARG A 592 -27.07 -16.88 7.15
N VAL A 593 -27.66 -17.78 6.35
CA VAL A 593 -29.06 -18.21 6.48
C VAL A 593 -29.18 -19.45 7.36
N GLU A 594 -28.24 -20.38 7.21
CA GLU A 594 -28.11 -21.57 8.06
C GLU A 594 -26.92 -21.40 9.01
N ALA A 595 -27.21 -20.88 10.21
CA ALA A 595 -26.23 -20.65 11.28
C ALA A 595 -25.76 -21.94 11.98
N ILE A 596 -25.40 -22.97 11.20
CA ILE A 596 -24.96 -24.27 11.70
C ILE A 596 -23.43 -24.28 11.79
N PRO A 597 -22.83 -24.54 12.97
CA PRO A 597 -21.38 -24.71 13.10
C PRO A 597 -20.88 -25.92 12.31
N VAL A 598 -20.02 -25.67 11.33
CA VAL A 598 -19.41 -26.68 10.45
C VAL A 598 -17.89 -26.52 10.40
N VAL A 599 -17.23 -27.60 10.00
CA VAL A 599 -15.79 -27.66 9.71
C VAL A 599 -15.61 -28.14 8.28
N ASP A 600 -14.75 -27.46 7.53
CA ASP A 600 -14.40 -27.86 6.17
C ASP A 600 -13.49 -29.11 6.17
N LEU A 601 -13.86 -30.11 5.39
CA LEU A 601 -13.04 -31.28 5.08
C LEU A 601 -12.43 -31.11 3.68
N ILE A 602 -11.11 -31.26 3.57
CA ILE A 602 -10.42 -31.32 2.28
C ILE A 602 -10.08 -32.77 1.96
N ILE A 603 -10.70 -33.28 0.90
CA ILE A 603 -10.56 -34.67 0.47
C ILE A 603 -9.76 -34.70 -0.83
N HIS A 604 -8.64 -35.41 -0.82
CA HIS A 604 -7.88 -35.74 -2.03
C HIS A 604 -8.51 -36.94 -2.72
N LEU A 605 -8.71 -36.84 -4.02
CA LEU A 605 -9.26 -37.92 -4.83
C LEU A 605 -8.13 -38.84 -5.31
N ASP A 606 -8.36 -40.15 -5.34
CA ASP A 606 -7.37 -41.12 -5.82
C ASP A 606 -7.13 -40.97 -7.35
N GLN A 607 -5.91 -41.23 -7.83
CA GLN A 607 -5.52 -40.99 -9.22
C GLN A 607 -6.27 -41.88 -10.22
N GLY A 608 -6.94 -41.24 -11.19
CA GLY A 608 -7.61 -41.90 -12.32
C GLY A 608 -8.82 -41.13 -12.89
N GLN A 609 -8.75 -39.80 -12.99
CA GLN A 609 -9.94 -38.97 -13.26
C GLN A 609 -10.27 -38.82 -14.76
N PRO A 610 -11.47 -39.23 -15.23
CA PRO A 610 -12.06 -38.66 -16.44
C PRO A 610 -12.99 -37.49 -16.05
N ARG A 611 -12.56 -36.26 -16.35
CA ARG A 611 -13.41 -35.05 -16.53
C ARG A 611 -14.28 -34.65 -15.32
N LEU A 612 -13.69 -34.39 -14.15
CA LEU A 612 -14.35 -33.59 -13.11
C LEU A 612 -14.23 -32.10 -13.43
N LYS A 613 -15.30 -31.33 -13.18
CA LYS A 613 -15.31 -29.88 -13.36
C LYS A 613 -15.32 -29.20 -11.98
N PRO A 614 -14.51 -28.14 -11.78
CA PRO A 614 -14.63 -27.27 -10.61
C PRO A 614 -16.06 -26.73 -10.45
N GLY A 615 -16.54 -26.59 -9.22
CA GLY A 615 -17.89 -26.14 -8.86
C GLY A 615 -18.97 -27.23 -8.92
N GLN A 616 -18.61 -28.49 -9.19
CA GLN A 616 -19.59 -29.57 -9.24
C GLN A 616 -20.00 -30.00 -7.80
N PRO A 617 -21.30 -30.03 -7.46
CA PRO A 617 -21.74 -30.46 -6.14
C PRO A 617 -21.55 -31.96 -5.96
N VAL A 618 -21.04 -32.36 -4.80
CA VAL A 618 -20.75 -33.74 -4.45
C VAL A 618 -21.29 -34.07 -3.07
N GLN A 619 -21.68 -35.32 -2.87
CA GLN A 619 -22.04 -35.84 -1.57
C GLN A 619 -20.93 -36.79 -1.11
N VAL A 620 -20.32 -36.49 0.03
CA VAL A 620 -19.28 -37.30 0.63
C VAL A 620 -19.93 -38.25 1.62
N GLU A 621 -19.85 -39.55 1.35
CA GLU A 621 -20.22 -40.61 2.27
C GLU A 621 -18.98 -41.15 2.96
N LEU A 622 -18.92 -40.97 4.28
CA LEU A 622 -17.87 -41.55 5.10
C LEU A 622 -18.25 -43.00 5.44
N THR A 623 -17.43 -43.95 5.02
CA THR A 623 -17.55 -45.33 5.46
C THR A 623 -17.12 -45.41 6.91
N ALA A 624 -18.02 -45.87 7.77
CA ALA A 624 -17.75 -46.03 9.19
C ALA A 624 -16.58 -47.01 9.37
N THR A 625 -15.46 -46.51 9.89
CA THR A 625 -14.34 -47.38 10.27
C THR A 625 -14.75 -48.13 11.54
N ALA A 626 -14.70 -49.47 11.49
CA ALA A 626 -14.73 -50.30 12.69
C ALA A 626 -13.57 -49.87 13.62
N GLY A 627 -13.89 -49.63 14.88
CA GLY A 627 -13.07 -48.83 15.80
C GLY A 627 -11.57 -49.07 15.77
N ALA A 628 -10.81 -48.00 15.61
CA ALA A 628 -9.39 -47.98 15.96
C ALA A 628 -9.28 -48.13 17.48
N LYS A 629 -8.65 -49.23 17.94
CA LYS A 629 -8.24 -49.39 19.34
C LYS A 629 -7.26 -48.29 19.73
N ARG A 630 -7.55 -47.74 20.92
CA ARG A 630 -6.79 -46.83 21.80
C ARG A 630 -5.30 -46.66 21.55
#